data_AF-A0A7V7AAR6-F1
#
_entry.id   AF-A0A7V7AAR6-F1
#
_cell.length_a   1.000
_cell.length_b   1.000
_cell.length_c   1.000
_cell.angle_alpha   90.00
_cell.angle_beta   90.00
_cell.angle_gamma   90.00
#
_symmetry.space_group_name_H-M   'P 1'
#
loop_
_entity.id
_entity.type
_entity.pdbx_description
1 polymer ?
#
loop_
_entity_poly.entity_id
_entity_poly.type
_entity_poly.pdbx_seq_one_letter_code
_entity_poly.pdbx_strand_id
1 'polypeptide(L)'
;MKKSRSRIIALLLSLVYCFTLATGVVFAEEVEEPAPVAQTRDLVSYTVTFDADGGTPEPENAVVQKGHKVPKPTDPEKAGFIFTGWHKVYSAGGVEEEEAWNFDTALDIDPELDQNLHLIAKYEKAYTITFDLNGGEYAGDDADLEVKVSEGGELPDAPAEDDLSKEGYKFAGWYVGETAYEGGTDTSATEDLTVVAKWDKQWNVTFNTDGGKPIEPMVVDDGYQLNVAGISAEKTGFTLEKWIIQPGGETAPLQLVIDKDTELQAVWKADDEDLVTLTFDSAGGTAVPAQTINKGTAPTKPEDPTREGKVFVNWFAEGVSAFPFKFDAALNEDTLVIAKWEDAVTVTFDSNGGTPVKSENIAKGKPVEKPEDPTKEGFRFLGWYVNLTDESEYDFATRITDNLTLVAKWQEFHVVTFDANGGYILVGEDQLPSQDVEINHNADIVEGNAPAAERDGFTFKHWSLEGTDTKFEFSPNPIVKDITLVAQWTVNEYTVSFGLGGGKWVETDEEGNEVYATEPDPKEVTVEYNTLVPTDEMPADPVKEGFKFDGWLLENGEPFDANALITENTIVKPNWTEQVVVTFALDGGKWSDGSNEAKKVQVDKGKEVAQPENPAKEHARFDGWKTEDNDPYNFEWPVRGNLTITAKWVDQAIIKFDTQG
;
A
#
# COMPACT_ATOMS: atom_id res chain seq x y z
N MET A 1 -2.61 32.76 23.43
CA MET A 1 -4.08 32.69 23.24
C MET A 1 -4.37 31.80 22.02
N LYS A 2 -5.64 31.42 21.79
CA LYS A 2 -6.27 30.88 20.56
C LYS A 2 -5.42 30.79 19.25
N LYS A 3 -5.55 29.78 18.36
CA LYS A 3 -6.26 28.47 18.33
C LYS A 3 -5.84 27.71 17.03
N SER A 4 -5.88 26.36 17.05
CA SER A 4 -6.59 25.41 16.12
C SER A 4 -6.68 25.75 14.60
N ARG A 5 -6.42 24.84 13.62
CA ARG A 5 -6.98 23.47 13.34
C ARG A 5 -5.98 22.63 12.48
N SER A 6 -5.84 21.29 12.62
CA SER A 6 -6.58 20.14 12.00
C SER A 6 -6.51 20.09 10.46
N ARG A 7 -6.34 18.96 9.74
CA ARG A 7 -6.72 17.52 9.92
C ARG A 7 -5.50 16.56 9.74
N ILE A 8 -5.34 15.39 10.40
CA ILE A 8 -6.05 14.06 10.35
C ILE A 8 -5.82 13.33 9.01
N ILE A 9 -5.09 12.20 8.98
CA ILE A 9 -5.51 10.76 9.04
C ILE A 9 -4.23 9.94 9.41
N ALA A 10 -4.17 8.80 10.12
CA ALA A 10 -5.06 7.96 10.96
C ALA A 10 -4.17 7.28 12.08
N LEU A 11 -4.28 6.04 12.63
CA LEU A 11 -5.21 4.89 12.53
C LEU A 11 -5.36 4.15 13.91
N LEU A 12 -4.90 2.90 14.09
CA LEU A 12 -5.15 1.97 15.22
C LEU A 12 -3.88 1.15 15.58
N LEU A 13 -3.69 0.46 16.73
CA LEU A 13 -4.64 -0.08 17.74
C LEU A 13 -4.06 -0.10 19.19
N SER A 14 -4.91 -0.44 20.17
CA SER A 14 -4.71 -0.70 21.63
C SER A 14 -3.30 -1.03 22.17
N LEU A 15 -2.91 -0.68 23.41
CA LEU A 15 -3.55 -1.16 24.67
C LEU A 15 -3.16 -0.32 25.91
N VAL A 16 -4.09 -0.07 26.84
CA VAL A 16 -3.80 0.43 28.21
C VAL A 16 -4.80 -0.12 29.22
N TYR A 17 -4.31 -0.76 30.29
CA TYR A 17 -4.97 -0.73 31.60
C TYR A 17 -3.93 -0.79 32.71
N CYS A 18 -4.07 0.07 33.72
CA CYS A 18 -3.17 0.13 34.86
C CYS A 18 -3.95 0.59 36.09
N PHE A 19 -3.95 -0.20 37.17
CA PHE A 19 -4.49 0.23 38.45
C PHE A 19 -3.76 -0.44 39.61
N THR A 20 -3.29 0.38 40.55
CA THR A 20 -2.90 -0.04 41.90
C THR A 20 -3.36 1.03 42.88
N LEU A 21 -3.90 0.64 44.05
CA LEU A 21 -3.49 1.15 45.37
C LEU A 21 -4.40 0.67 46.53
N ALA A 22 -3.71 0.30 47.62
CA ALA A 22 -4.03 0.60 49.03
C ALA A 22 -5.28 0.03 49.76
N THR A 23 -4.98 -0.94 50.65
CA THR A 23 -5.35 -0.99 52.10
C THR A 23 -6.82 -1.09 52.57
N GLY A 24 -7.12 -2.07 53.45
CA GLY A 24 -8.27 -1.97 54.37
C GLY A 24 -8.73 -3.19 55.18
N VAL A 25 -8.08 -3.49 56.32
CA VAL A 25 -8.69 -4.04 57.58
C VAL A 25 -9.61 -5.29 57.54
N VAL A 26 -9.01 -6.45 57.84
CA VAL A 26 -9.36 -7.39 58.96
C VAL A 26 -10.85 -7.71 59.26
N PHE A 27 -11.22 -8.96 58.95
CA PHE A 27 -12.16 -9.88 59.65
C PHE A 27 -13.50 -9.37 60.20
N ALA A 28 -14.58 -9.90 59.61
CA ALA A 28 -15.77 -10.39 60.33
C ALA A 28 -16.06 -11.83 59.85
N GLU A 29 -16.55 -12.70 60.74
CA GLU A 29 -16.80 -14.12 60.48
C GLU A 29 -18.32 -14.39 60.55
N GLU A 30 -18.98 -14.55 59.41
CA GLU A 30 -20.42 -14.85 59.36
C GLU A 30 -20.80 -15.67 58.11
N VAL A 31 -21.10 -16.96 58.34
CA VAL A 31 -21.90 -17.92 57.55
C VAL A 31 -21.88 -17.77 56.01
N GLU A 32 -21.18 -18.68 55.32
CA GLU A 32 -21.46 -18.96 53.90
C GLU A 32 -22.80 -19.71 53.76
N GLU A 33 -23.83 -19.02 53.23
CA GLU A 33 -24.90 -19.69 52.49
C GLU A 33 -24.34 -20.23 51.15
N PRO A 34 -24.84 -21.36 50.62
CA PRO A 34 -24.33 -21.90 49.37
C PRO A 34 -24.57 -20.92 48.21
N ALA A 35 -23.54 -20.71 47.40
CA ALA A 35 -23.61 -19.86 46.21
C ALA A 35 -24.80 -20.27 45.31
N PRO A 36 -25.54 -19.31 44.73
CA PRO A 36 -26.71 -19.62 43.92
C PRO A 36 -26.28 -20.47 42.71
N VAL A 37 -27.02 -21.56 42.48
CA VAL A 37 -26.79 -22.46 41.34
C VAL A 37 -26.83 -21.64 40.06
N ALA A 38 -25.72 -21.65 39.31
CA ALA A 38 -25.67 -21.05 37.99
C ALA A 38 -26.68 -21.78 37.09
N GLN A 39 -27.82 -21.14 36.83
CA GLN A 39 -28.73 -21.60 35.80
C GLN A 39 -28.01 -21.52 34.46
N THR A 40 -27.77 -22.67 33.85
CA THR A 40 -27.56 -22.76 32.40
C THR A 40 -28.84 -22.26 31.74
N ARG A 41 -28.86 -20.97 31.39
CA ARG A 41 -29.86 -20.44 30.47
C ARG A 41 -29.54 -21.02 29.10
N ASP A 42 -30.45 -21.79 28.54
CA ASP A 42 -30.41 -22.17 27.15
C ASP A 42 -30.52 -20.89 26.31
N LEU A 43 -29.40 -20.43 25.77
CA LEU A 43 -29.31 -19.23 24.95
C LEU A 43 -29.84 -19.57 23.56
N VAL A 44 -31.16 -19.50 23.41
CA VAL A 44 -31.85 -19.65 22.13
C VAL A 44 -31.18 -18.74 21.09
N SER A 45 -30.57 -19.34 20.09
CA SER A 45 -30.01 -18.67 18.93
C SER A 45 -30.79 -19.04 17.67
N TYR A 46 -30.79 -18.11 16.73
CA TYR A 46 -31.44 -18.24 15.43
C TYR A 46 -30.40 -18.04 14.34
N THR A 47 -30.48 -18.80 13.26
CA THR A 47 -29.77 -18.45 12.03
C THR A 47 -30.57 -17.41 11.27
N VAL A 48 -29.89 -16.37 10.81
CA VAL A 48 -30.39 -15.38 9.87
C VAL A 48 -29.69 -15.62 8.53
N THR A 49 -30.44 -15.77 7.45
CA THR A 49 -29.89 -15.88 6.08
C THR A 49 -30.17 -14.62 5.30
N PHE A 50 -29.19 -14.20 4.50
CA PHE A 50 -29.21 -12.98 3.69
C PHE A 50 -29.23 -13.36 2.20
N ASP A 51 -30.43 -13.58 1.66
CA ASP A 51 -30.61 -13.85 0.24
C ASP A 51 -30.66 -12.54 -0.55
N ALA A 52 -29.57 -12.24 -1.26
CA ALA A 52 -29.44 -11.01 -2.02
C ALA A 52 -30.18 -11.00 -3.38
N ASP A 53 -31.04 -11.97 -3.70
CA ASP A 53 -31.80 -12.02 -4.97
C ASP A 53 -30.88 -11.79 -6.21
N GLY A 54 -29.71 -12.44 -6.22
CA GLY A 54 -28.71 -12.32 -7.27
C GLY A 54 -27.75 -11.13 -7.18
N GLY A 55 -27.77 -10.34 -6.11
CA GLY A 55 -26.64 -9.50 -5.68
C GLY A 55 -25.64 -10.27 -4.80
N THR A 56 -24.64 -9.58 -4.23
CA THR A 56 -23.60 -10.18 -3.37
C THR A 56 -23.58 -9.56 -1.96
N PRO A 57 -24.03 -10.26 -0.91
CA PRO A 57 -24.02 -9.78 0.47
C PRO A 57 -22.82 -10.34 1.27
N GLU A 58 -22.32 -9.59 2.24
CA GLU A 58 -21.31 -10.06 3.18
C GLU A 58 -21.69 -9.73 4.63
N PRO A 59 -21.83 -10.73 5.53
CA PRO A 59 -21.84 -12.18 5.28
C PRO A 59 -23.18 -12.66 4.68
N GLU A 60 -23.17 -13.85 4.05
CA GLU A 60 -24.39 -14.51 3.52
C GLU A 60 -25.35 -15.00 4.63
N ASN A 61 -24.86 -15.17 5.86
CA ASN A 61 -25.65 -15.58 7.02
C ASN A 61 -25.01 -15.13 8.34
N ALA A 62 -25.79 -15.12 9.43
CA ALA A 62 -25.32 -14.82 10.78
C ALA A 62 -26.09 -15.65 11.83
N VAL A 63 -25.44 -15.95 12.97
CA VAL A 63 -26.09 -16.61 14.11
C VAL A 63 -26.30 -15.58 15.23
N VAL A 64 -27.56 -15.40 15.66
CA VAL A 64 -27.97 -14.31 16.55
C VAL A 64 -28.72 -14.86 17.76
N GLN A 65 -28.31 -14.48 18.97
CA GLN A 65 -29.00 -14.86 20.21
C GLN A 65 -30.29 -14.07 20.40
N LYS A 66 -31.33 -14.70 20.96
CA LYS A 66 -32.60 -14.03 21.30
C LYS A 66 -32.36 -12.77 22.13
N GLY A 67 -33.08 -11.69 21.79
CA GLY A 67 -32.95 -10.38 22.43
C GLY A 67 -31.72 -9.55 22.00
N HIS A 68 -30.90 -10.03 21.07
CA HIS A 68 -29.80 -9.26 20.48
C HIS A 68 -30.20 -8.72 19.09
N LYS A 69 -29.51 -7.68 18.62
CA LYS A 69 -29.69 -7.17 17.25
C LYS A 69 -29.07 -8.14 16.24
N VAL A 70 -29.68 -8.22 15.06
CA VAL A 70 -29.07 -8.87 13.90
C VAL A 70 -27.93 -7.97 13.39
N PRO A 71 -26.72 -8.49 13.10
CA PRO A 71 -25.68 -7.70 12.46
C PRO A 71 -26.13 -7.35 11.03
N LYS A 72 -26.02 -6.08 10.63
CA LYS A 72 -26.30 -5.67 9.26
C LYS A 72 -25.18 -6.18 8.33
N PRO A 73 -25.47 -6.89 7.23
CA PRO A 73 -24.48 -7.20 6.22
C PRO A 73 -24.12 -5.93 5.42
N THR A 74 -23.17 -6.05 4.49
CA THR A 74 -23.02 -5.07 3.41
C THR A 74 -24.31 -4.94 2.60
N ASP A 75 -24.56 -3.75 2.04
CA ASP A 75 -25.69 -3.54 1.14
C ASP A 75 -25.35 -4.17 -0.22
N PRO A 76 -26.12 -5.17 -0.69
CA PRO A 76 -25.70 -6.02 -1.80
C PRO A 76 -25.84 -5.33 -3.15
N GLU A 77 -24.74 -5.25 -3.90
CA GLU A 77 -24.73 -4.67 -5.24
C GLU A 77 -25.41 -5.55 -6.29
N LYS A 78 -26.15 -4.93 -7.22
CA LYS A 78 -26.86 -5.60 -8.31
C LYS A 78 -26.94 -4.67 -9.53
N ALA A 79 -26.40 -5.11 -10.67
CA ALA A 79 -26.26 -4.26 -11.86
C ALA A 79 -27.61 -3.85 -12.46
N GLY A 80 -27.83 -2.54 -12.67
CA GLY A 80 -29.11 -1.97 -13.13
C GLY A 80 -30.17 -1.77 -12.04
N PHE A 81 -29.77 -1.83 -10.76
CA PHE A 81 -30.67 -1.67 -9.61
C PHE A 81 -30.06 -0.82 -8.49
N ILE A 82 -30.92 -0.20 -7.69
CA ILE A 82 -30.61 0.38 -6.37
C ILE A 82 -31.16 -0.58 -5.31
N PHE A 83 -30.35 -0.90 -4.31
CA PHE A 83 -30.78 -1.67 -3.15
C PHE A 83 -31.64 -0.79 -2.22
N THR A 84 -32.86 -1.22 -1.91
CA THR A 84 -33.83 -0.44 -1.10
C THR A 84 -33.96 -0.91 0.34
N GLY A 85 -33.46 -2.10 0.67
CA GLY A 85 -33.48 -2.65 2.02
C GLY A 85 -33.65 -4.16 2.08
N TRP A 86 -33.38 -4.72 3.27
CA TRP A 86 -33.67 -6.12 3.58
C TRP A 86 -35.12 -6.25 4.04
N HIS A 87 -35.82 -7.28 3.60
CA HIS A 87 -37.18 -7.63 4.02
C HIS A 87 -37.20 -9.02 4.65
N LYS A 88 -37.89 -9.19 5.78
CA LYS A 88 -38.19 -10.53 6.31
C LYS A 88 -39.33 -11.17 5.53
N VAL A 89 -39.22 -12.47 5.30
CA VAL A 89 -40.31 -13.30 4.75
C VAL A 89 -40.84 -14.20 5.87
N TYR A 90 -42.15 -14.28 6.02
CA TYR A 90 -42.80 -15.15 7.00
C TYR A 90 -44.17 -15.62 6.50
N SER A 91 -44.68 -16.75 7.00
CA SER A 91 -46.03 -17.20 6.63
C SER A 91 -47.08 -16.78 7.66
N ALA A 92 -48.09 -16.04 7.20
CA ALA A 92 -49.28 -15.69 7.96
C ALA A 92 -50.51 -16.42 7.40
N GLY A 93 -51.11 -17.31 8.20
CA GLY A 93 -52.36 -18.00 7.84
C GLY A 93 -52.30 -18.88 6.58
N GLY A 94 -51.11 -19.27 6.10
CA GLY A 94 -50.92 -20.02 4.86
C GLY A 94 -50.70 -19.16 3.61
N VAL A 95 -50.42 -17.86 3.77
CA VAL A 95 -49.92 -16.95 2.74
C VAL A 95 -48.49 -16.53 3.14
N GLU A 96 -47.63 -16.25 2.17
CA GLU A 96 -46.32 -15.62 2.42
C GLU A 96 -46.48 -14.10 2.47
N GLU A 97 -45.99 -13.48 3.55
CA GLU A 97 -45.96 -12.03 3.75
C GLU A 97 -44.52 -11.54 3.85
N GLU A 98 -44.30 -10.30 3.39
CA GLU A 98 -43.01 -9.62 3.41
C GLU A 98 -43.12 -8.30 4.18
N GLU A 99 -42.14 -8.00 5.05
CA GLU A 99 -42.08 -6.73 5.80
C GLU A 99 -40.63 -6.23 5.84
N ALA A 100 -40.44 -4.91 5.70
CA ALA A 100 -39.11 -4.29 5.76
C ALA A 100 -38.43 -4.54 7.11
N TRP A 101 -37.19 -5.03 7.09
CA TRP A 101 -36.45 -5.41 8.28
C TRP A 101 -35.63 -4.24 8.83
N ASN A 102 -35.73 -4.01 10.15
CA ASN A 102 -34.98 -2.97 10.84
C ASN A 102 -33.94 -3.58 11.79
N PHE A 103 -32.66 -3.50 11.40
CA PHE A 103 -31.51 -4.00 12.17
C PHE A 103 -31.32 -3.31 13.52
N ASP A 104 -31.93 -2.14 13.77
CA ASP A 104 -31.93 -1.52 15.09
C ASP A 104 -32.91 -2.18 16.09
N THR A 105 -33.72 -3.14 15.65
CA THR A 105 -34.58 -3.95 16.51
C THR A 105 -33.86 -5.20 17.03
N ALA A 106 -34.18 -5.60 18.26
CA ALA A 106 -33.69 -6.85 18.84
C ALA A 106 -34.55 -8.03 18.36
N LEU A 107 -33.93 -9.17 18.11
CA LEU A 107 -34.58 -10.37 17.59
C LEU A 107 -35.40 -11.07 18.69
N ASP A 108 -36.71 -10.85 18.67
CA ASP A 108 -37.68 -11.47 19.58
C ASP A 108 -38.76 -12.23 18.80
N ILE A 109 -38.45 -13.47 18.41
CA ILE A 109 -39.36 -14.39 17.70
C ILE A 109 -40.17 -15.20 18.72
N ASP A 110 -41.45 -15.46 18.43
CA ASP A 110 -42.35 -16.26 19.24
C ASP A 110 -41.88 -17.74 19.33
N PRO A 111 -41.79 -18.35 20.53
CA PRO A 111 -41.35 -19.73 20.71
C PRO A 111 -42.27 -20.81 20.11
N GLU A 112 -43.50 -20.50 19.68
CA GLU A 112 -44.37 -21.48 18.98
C GLU A 112 -44.09 -21.60 17.46
N LEU A 113 -43.13 -20.85 16.91
CA LEU A 113 -42.72 -20.91 15.49
C LEU A 113 -41.29 -21.42 15.30
N ASP A 114 -41.17 -22.67 14.85
CA ASP A 114 -39.92 -23.30 14.42
C ASP A 114 -39.50 -22.78 13.03
N GLN A 115 -38.74 -21.68 12.99
CA GLN A 115 -38.18 -21.11 11.75
C GLN A 115 -36.95 -20.22 11.99
N ASN A 116 -35.97 -20.34 11.09
CA ASN A 116 -34.88 -19.37 10.93
C ASN A 116 -35.39 -18.07 10.27
N LEU A 117 -34.70 -16.95 10.49
CA LEU A 117 -35.08 -15.67 9.89
C LEU A 117 -34.51 -15.56 8.47
N HIS A 118 -35.38 -15.67 7.46
CA HIS A 118 -34.99 -15.41 6.07
C HIS A 118 -35.14 -13.92 5.76
N LEU A 119 -34.04 -13.25 5.44
CA LEU A 119 -34.02 -11.87 4.95
C LEU A 119 -33.69 -11.88 3.46
N ILE A 120 -34.57 -11.30 2.65
CA ILE A 120 -34.38 -11.13 1.20
C ILE A 120 -34.04 -9.66 0.90
N ALA A 121 -33.14 -9.43 -0.04
CA ALA A 121 -32.85 -8.09 -0.54
C ALA A 121 -34.00 -7.60 -1.44
N LYS A 122 -34.36 -6.32 -1.30
CA LYS A 122 -35.26 -5.63 -2.23
C LYS A 122 -34.51 -4.57 -3.01
N TYR A 123 -34.99 -4.37 -4.22
CA TYR A 123 -34.34 -3.56 -5.24
C TYR A 123 -35.37 -2.78 -6.04
N GLU A 124 -35.06 -1.52 -6.33
CA GLU A 124 -35.69 -0.76 -7.40
C GLU A 124 -34.80 -0.83 -8.64
N LYS A 125 -35.40 -0.99 -9.82
CA LYS A 125 -34.67 -0.85 -11.08
C LYS A 125 -34.17 0.58 -11.19
N ALA A 126 -32.94 0.76 -11.64
CA ALA A 126 -32.28 2.05 -11.66
C ALA A 126 -31.52 2.28 -12.97
N TYR A 127 -31.30 3.56 -13.27
CA TYR A 127 -30.55 4.06 -14.41
C TYR A 127 -29.35 4.86 -13.94
N THR A 128 -28.25 4.80 -14.69
CA THR A 128 -27.04 5.59 -14.43
C THR A 128 -27.07 6.88 -15.27
N ILE A 129 -26.87 8.01 -14.59
CA ILE A 129 -26.67 9.32 -15.19
C ILE A 129 -25.18 9.66 -15.08
N THR A 130 -24.46 9.69 -16.21
CA THR A 130 -23.01 9.93 -16.28
C THR A 130 -22.72 11.32 -16.84
N PHE A 131 -21.95 12.13 -16.11
CA PHE A 131 -21.54 13.49 -16.48
C PHE A 131 -20.17 13.49 -17.18
N ASP A 132 -20.17 13.38 -18.51
CA ASP A 132 -18.96 13.42 -19.34
C ASP A 132 -18.40 14.84 -19.41
N LEU A 133 -17.26 15.06 -18.74
CA LEU A 133 -16.52 16.34 -18.74
C LEU A 133 -16.01 16.77 -20.12
N ASN A 134 -16.05 15.90 -21.14
CA ASN A 134 -15.69 16.20 -22.53
C ASN A 134 -14.27 16.78 -22.64
N GLY A 135 -13.32 16.21 -21.89
CA GLY A 135 -11.94 16.69 -21.77
C GLY A 135 -11.77 18.02 -21.02
N GLY A 136 -12.67 18.33 -20.08
CA GLY A 136 -12.40 19.23 -18.96
C GLY A 136 -12.01 18.46 -17.69
N GLU A 137 -11.75 19.19 -16.62
CA GLU A 137 -11.41 18.71 -15.28
C GLU A 137 -12.50 19.12 -14.27
N TYR A 138 -12.65 18.34 -13.19
CA TYR A 138 -13.60 18.56 -12.11
C TYR A 138 -12.88 18.56 -10.75
N ALA A 139 -13.33 19.40 -9.82
CA ALA A 139 -12.70 19.60 -8.51
C ALA A 139 -13.35 18.81 -7.35
N GLY A 140 -14.45 18.09 -7.60
CA GLY A 140 -15.08 17.17 -6.65
C GLY A 140 -14.55 15.73 -6.76
N ASP A 141 -15.24 14.77 -6.15
CA ASP A 141 -14.88 13.34 -6.22
C ASP A 141 -15.56 12.68 -7.44
N ASP A 142 -14.92 11.68 -8.06
CA ASP A 142 -15.45 10.97 -9.26
C ASP A 142 -16.86 10.39 -9.07
N ALA A 143 -17.25 10.09 -7.82
CA ALA A 143 -18.58 9.58 -7.47
C ALA A 143 -19.72 10.58 -7.72
N ASP A 144 -19.44 11.89 -7.78
CA ASP A 144 -20.43 12.92 -8.12
C ASP A 144 -20.69 12.99 -9.64
N LEU A 145 -19.86 12.33 -10.47
CA LEU A 145 -20.00 12.28 -11.93
C LEU A 145 -20.82 11.07 -12.44
N GLU A 146 -21.10 10.06 -11.61
CA GLU A 146 -21.96 8.91 -11.96
C GLU A 146 -23.05 8.67 -10.90
N VAL A 147 -24.25 9.19 -11.17
CA VAL A 147 -25.38 9.14 -10.23
C VAL A 147 -26.39 8.07 -10.67
N LYS A 148 -26.73 7.14 -9.76
CA LYS A 148 -27.80 6.14 -9.98
C LYS A 148 -29.14 6.69 -9.49
N VAL A 149 -30.19 6.55 -10.30
CA VAL A 149 -31.56 7.02 -10.02
C VAL A 149 -32.56 5.89 -10.25
N SER A 150 -33.53 5.69 -9.35
CA SER A 150 -34.61 4.71 -9.55
C SER A 150 -35.46 5.03 -10.78
N GLU A 151 -36.01 4.01 -11.44
CA GLU A 151 -36.94 4.14 -12.56
C GLU A 151 -38.15 5.00 -12.17
N GLY A 152 -38.31 6.16 -12.81
CA GLY A 152 -39.33 7.15 -12.46
C GLY A 152 -38.90 8.24 -11.49
N GLY A 153 -37.69 8.20 -10.93
CA GLY A 153 -37.13 9.21 -10.03
C GLY A 153 -36.65 10.48 -10.76
N GLU A 154 -36.53 11.59 -10.02
CA GLU A 154 -36.09 12.90 -10.52
C GLU A 154 -34.63 12.86 -11.04
N LEU A 155 -34.35 13.56 -12.14
CA LEU A 155 -32.99 13.67 -12.68
C LEU A 155 -32.10 14.56 -11.79
N PRO A 156 -30.84 14.18 -11.52
CA PRO A 156 -29.96 14.86 -10.58
C PRO A 156 -29.54 16.24 -11.09
N ASP A 157 -29.27 17.15 -10.15
CA ASP A 157 -28.54 18.39 -10.43
C ASP A 157 -27.17 18.05 -11.03
N ALA A 158 -26.75 18.82 -12.03
CA ALA A 158 -25.45 18.63 -12.68
C ALA A 158 -24.32 19.35 -11.91
N PRO A 159 -23.05 18.90 -12.04
CA PRO A 159 -21.92 19.55 -11.37
C PRO A 159 -21.83 21.06 -11.66
N ALA A 160 -21.48 21.84 -10.64
CA ALA A 160 -21.50 23.30 -10.67
C ALA A 160 -20.36 23.90 -11.52
N GLU A 161 -20.63 25.03 -12.19
CA GLU A 161 -19.65 25.73 -13.04
C GLU A 161 -18.37 26.14 -12.30
N ASP A 162 -18.46 26.50 -11.01
CA ASP A 162 -17.30 26.90 -10.19
C ASP A 162 -16.32 25.74 -9.90
N ASP A 163 -16.77 24.48 -10.00
CA ASP A 163 -15.97 23.27 -9.76
C ASP A 163 -15.43 22.64 -11.07
N LEU A 164 -15.74 23.24 -12.23
CA LEU A 164 -15.40 22.74 -13.56
C LEU A 164 -14.37 23.65 -14.24
N SER A 165 -13.33 23.07 -14.85
CA SER A 165 -12.32 23.86 -15.58
C SER A 165 -11.81 23.18 -16.84
N LYS A 166 -11.30 23.96 -17.80
CA LYS A 166 -10.68 23.46 -19.03
C LYS A 166 -9.79 24.52 -19.66
N GLU A 167 -8.51 24.19 -19.92
CA GLU A 167 -7.52 25.20 -20.33
C GLU A 167 -7.90 25.91 -21.64
N GLY A 168 -8.09 27.23 -21.57
CA GLY A 168 -8.46 28.06 -22.71
C GLY A 168 -9.90 27.84 -23.22
N TYR A 169 -10.82 27.34 -22.38
CA TYR A 169 -12.24 27.30 -22.67
C TYR A 169 -13.04 27.85 -21.49
N LYS A 170 -14.25 28.33 -21.77
CA LYS A 170 -15.26 28.66 -20.78
C LYS A 170 -16.34 27.57 -20.78
N PHE A 171 -16.89 27.25 -19.63
CA PHE A 171 -18.04 26.35 -19.54
C PHE A 171 -19.28 26.98 -20.20
N ALA A 172 -20.05 26.17 -20.93
CA ALA A 172 -21.20 26.61 -21.73
C ALA A 172 -22.49 25.83 -21.42
N GLY A 173 -22.50 25.05 -20.33
CA GLY A 173 -23.62 24.22 -19.87
C GLY A 173 -23.46 22.73 -20.14
N TRP A 174 -24.35 21.95 -19.53
CA TRP A 174 -24.49 20.50 -19.69
C TRP A 174 -25.53 20.18 -20.79
N TYR A 175 -25.30 19.15 -21.61
CA TYR A 175 -26.15 18.83 -22.77
C TYR A 175 -26.39 17.32 -22.96
N VAL A 176 -27.58 16.98 -23.46
CA VAL A 176 -27.93 15.66 -24.01
C VAL A 176 -28.12 15.83 -25.52
N GLY A 177 -27.13 15.39 -26.29
CA GLY A 177 -27.07 15.64 -27.73
C GLY A 177 -26.99 17.14 -28.04
N GLU A 178 -28.04 17.70 -28.65
CA GLU A 178 -28.15 19.15 -28.92
C GLU A 178 -29.01 19.91 -27.87
N THR A 179 -29.61 19.22 -26.90
CA THR A 179 -30.54 19.80 -25.91
C THR A 179 -29.79 20.11 -24.62
N ALA A 180 -30.00 21.28 -24.03
CA ALA A 180 -29.46 21.60 -22.70
C ALA A 180 -30.08 20.70 -21.62
N TYR A 181 -29.28 20.30 -20.64
CA TYR A 181 -29.69 19.50 -19.50
C TYR A 181 -30.02 20.40 -18.30
N GLU A 182 -31.22 20.22 -17.74
CA GLU A 182 -31.75 20.99 -16.60
C GLU A 182 -32.20 19.98 -15.52
N GLY A 183 -31.29 19.68 -14.58
CA GLY A 183 -31.55 18.80 -13.44
C GLY A 183 -32.64 19.35 -12.49
N GLY A 184 -33.19 18.49 -11.63
CA GLY A 184 -34.19 18.90 -10.63
C GLY A 184 -35.53 19.39 -11.21
N THR A 185 -35.82 19.12 -12.49
CA THR A 185 -37.11 19.42 -13.13
C THR A 185 -38.04 18.20 -13.14
N ASP A 186 -39.32 18.40 -13.50
CA ASP A 186 -40.43 17.41 -13.50
C ASP A 186 -40.28 16.35 -14.62
N THR A 187 -39.08 15.77 -14.72
CA THR A 187 -38.60 14.83 -15.73
C THR A 187 -37.94 13.65 -15.02
N SER A 188 -38.39 12.44 -15.34
CA SER A 188 -37.94 11.22 -14.65
C SER A 188 -36.92 10.39 -15.42
N ALA A 189 -36.03 9.72 -14.69
CA ALA A 189 -35.10 8.75 -15.25
C ALA A 189 -35.86 7.54 -15.85
N THR A 190 -35.65 7.29 -17.15
CA THR A 190 -36.33 6.23 -17.93
C THR A 190 -35.40 5.38 -18.80
N GLU A 191 -34.13 5.79 -18.92
CA GLU A 191 -33.03 5.05 -19.53
C GLU A 191 -31.70 5.62 -18.99
N ASP A 192 -30.60 4.89 -19.19
CA ASP A 192 -29.25 5.38 -18.86
C ASP A 192 -28.90 6.60 -19.72
N LEU A 193 -28.24 7.60 -19.14
CA LEU A 193 -28.08 8.92 -19.76
C LEU A 193 -26.64 9.43 -19.63
N THR A 194 -25.99 9.71 -20.77
CA THR A 194 -24.74 10.48 -20.79
C THR A 194 -25.04 11.96 -21.02
N VAL A 195 -24.70 12.79 -20.05
CA VAL A 195 -24.82 14.25 -20.09
C VAL A 195 -23.43 14.82 -20.33
N VAL A 196 -23.24 15.59 -21.40
CA VAL A 196 -21.92 16.01 -21.89
C VAL A 196 -21.69 17.50 -21.60
N ALA A 197 -20.55 17.83 -21.01
CA ALA A 197 -20.12 19.21 -20.79
C ALA A 197 -19.82 19.91 -22.12
N LYS A 198 -20.35 21.10 -22.31
CA LYS A 198 -20.04 21.96 -23.46
C LYS A 198 -19.10 23.09 -23.05
N TRP A 199 -18.19 23.41 -23.97
CA TRP A 199 -17.07 24.29 -23.73
C TRP A 199 -16.92 25.28 -24.90
N ASP A 200 -17.12 26.57 -24.64
CA ASP A 200 -16.91 27.63 -25.63
C ASP A 200 -15.42 28.04 -25.62
N LYS A 201 -14.82 28.16 -26.81
CA LYS A 201 -13.37 28.42 -26.93
C LYS A 201 -13.05 29.87 -26.54
N GLN A 202 -11.98 30.04 -25.76
CA GLN A 202 -11.42 31.34 -25.41
C GLN A 202 -9.96 31.47 -25.86
N TRP A 203 -9.54 32.73 -26.04
CA TRP A 203 -8.23 33.13 -26.53
C TRP A 203 -7.64 34.25 -25.69
N ASN A 204 -6.32 34.24 -25.55
CA ASN A 204 -5.54 35.26 -24.87
C ASN A 204 -5.13 36.36 -25.87
N VAL A 205 -5.30 37.62 -25.49
CA VAL A 205 -4.68 38.75 -26.18
C VAL A 205 -3.68 39.42 -25.24
N THR A 206 -2.42 39.47 -25.69
CA THR A 206 -1.29 40.01 -24.91
C THR A 206 -0.73 41.28 -25.56
N PHE A 207 -0.17 42.17 -24.74
CA PHE A 207 0.27 43.50 -25.16
C PHE A 207 1.77 43.69 -24.91
N ASN A 208 2.58 43.42 -25.93
CA ASN A 208 4.01 43.67 -25.89
C ASN A 208 4.29 45.14 -26.18
N THR A 209 4.44 45.93 -25.13
CA THR A 209 4.58 47.39 -25.20
C THR A 209 5.97 47.85 -25.64
N ASP A 210 6.89 46.95 -25.96
CA ASP A 210 8.28 47.25 -26.39
C ASP A 210 8.94 48.30 -25.46
N GLY A 211 8.98 48.02 -24.16
CA GLY A 211 9.55 48.93 -23.16
C GLY A 211 8.70 50.17 -22.81
N GLY A 212 7.49 50.31 -23.36
CA GLY A 212 6.46 51.18 -22.79
C GLY A 212 5.84 50.60 -21.51
N LYS A 213 5.03 51.40 -20.79
CA LYS A 213 4.27 50.93 -19.60
C LYS A 213 3.45 49.68 -19.93
N PRO A 214 3.46 48.62 -19.09
CA PRO A 214 2.67 47.42 -19.31
C PRO A 214 1.17 47.68 -19.44
N ILE A 215 0.48 46.81 -20.17
CA ILE A 215 -0.97 46.72 -20.28
C ILE A 215 -1.35 45.29 -19.88
N GLU A 216 -2.34 45.13 -19.02
CA GLU A 216 -2.82 43.81 -18.60
C GLU A 216 -3.36 43.00 -19.79
N PRO A 217 -3.10 41.68 -19.87
CA PRO A 217 -3.67 40.83 -20.91
C PRO A 217 -5.18 40.68 -20.73
N MET A 218 -5.86 40.27 -21.79
CA MET A 218 -7.29 39.94 -21.77
C MET A 218 -7.54 38.53 -22.26
N VAL A 219 -8.55 37.87 -21.70
CA VAL A 219 -9.12 36.62 -22.21
C VAL A 219 -10.46 36.96 -22.85
N VAL A 220 -10.70 36.47 -24.06
CA VAL A 220 -11.90 36.77 -24.85
C VAL A 220 -12.44 35.52 -25.54
N ASP A 221 -13.75 35.50 -25.80
CA ASP A 221 -14.43 34.41 -26.51
C ASP A 221 -14.07 34.38 -28.01
N ASP A 222 -14.17 33.21 -28.64
CA ASP A 222 -13.88 33.04 -30.07
C ASP A 222 -14.68 33.99 -30.98
N GLY A 223 -13.99 34.64 -31.92
CA GLY A 223 -14.56 35.63 -32.83
C GLY A 223 -14.73 37.03 -32.23
N TYR A 224 -14.25 37.31 -31.01
CA TYR A 224 -14.33 38.63 -30.38
C TYR A 224 -13.75 39.76 -31.25
N GLN A 225 -14.39 40.93 -31.21
CA GLN A 225 -14.06 42.09 -32.06
C GLN A 225 -13.26 43.15 -31.27
N LEU A 226 -11.94 43.00 -31.22
CA LEU A 226 -11.04 43.89 -30.48
C LEU A 226 -10.89 45.25 -31.18
N ASN A 227 -11.24 46.33 -30.48
CA ASN A 227 -11.03 47.71 -30.94
C ASN A 227 -9.58 48.17 -30.72
N VAL A 228 -8.67 47.71 -31.59
CA VAL A 228 -7.23 48.06 -31.55
C VAL A 228 -7.00 49.57 -31.57
N ALA A 229 -7.86 50.33 -32.27
CA ALA A 229 -7.77 51.80 -32.33
C ALA A 229 -8.01 52.51 -30.98
N GLY A 230 -8.58 51.82 -29.98
CA GLY A 230 -8.74 52.32 -28.62
C GLY A 230 -7.56 52.06 -27.68
N ILE A 231 -6.55 51.30 -28.11
CA ILE A 231 -5.49 50.78 -27.22
C ILE A 231 -4.31 51.75 -27.17
N SER A 232 -4.26 52.55 -26.10
CA SER A 232 -3.17 53.49 -25.81
C SER A 232 -2.05 52.83 -24.99
N ALA A 233 -0.80 53.04 -25.39
CA ALA A 233 0.39 52.74 -24.60
C ALA A 233 1.24 54.02 -24.39
N GLU A 234 2.07 54.05 -23.36
CA GLU A 234 2.98 55.18 -23.05
C GLU A 234 4.45 54.73 -23.00
N LYS A 235 5.34 55.45 -23.70
CA LYS A 235 6.80 55.26 -23.67
C LYS A 235 7.49 56.62 -23.78
N THR A 236 8.37 56.95 -22.84
CA THR A 236 8.97 58.31 -22.74
C THR A 236 9.88 58.63 -23.93
N GLY A 237 9.62 59.72 -24.65
CA GLY A 237 10.38 60.14 -25.84
C GLY A 237 10.00 59.38 -27.13
N PHE A 238 8.83 58.72 -27.13
CA PHE A 238 8.28 58.05 -28.30
C PHE A 238 6.77 58.30 -28.42
N THR A 239 6.30 58.45 -29.64
CA THR A 239 4.87 58.39 -30.00
C THR A 239 4.52 56.98 -30.46
N LEU A 240 3.43 56.38 -29.95
CA LEU A 240 2.89 55.12 -30.47
C LEU A 240 2.40 55.34 -31.92
N GLU A 241 3.00 54.64 -32.89
CA GLU A 241 2.64 54.78 -34.30
C GLU A 241 1.54 53.79 -34.70
N LYS A 242 1.63 52.54 -34.24
CA LYS A 242 0.69 51.45 -34.54
C LYS A 242 0.92 50.23 -33.63
N TRP A 243 -0.01 49.28 -33.69
CA TRP A 243 0.19 47.91 -33.21
C TRP A 243 0.47 46.96 -34.39
N ILE A 244 1.26 45.92 -34.17
CA ILE A 244 1.51 44.82 -35.12
C ILE A 244 1.16 43.47 -34.48
N ILE A 245 0.68 42.53 -35.28
CA ILE A 245 0.29 41.17 -34.83
C ILE A 245 1.52 40.26 -34.87
N GLN A 246 1.75 39.49 -33.81
CA GLN A 246 2.77 38.45 -33.75
C GLN A 246 2.16 37.03 -33.67
N PRO A 247 2.87 36.00 -34.17
CA PRO A 247 4.08 36.09 -35.00
C PRO A 247 3.76 36.50 -36.44
N GLY A 248 4.43 37.54 -36.95
CA GLY A 248 4.37 37.93 -38.37
C GLY A 248 4.67 39.39 -38.66
N GLY A 249 4.41 40.30 -37.71
CA GLY A 249 4.67 41.74 -37.84
C GLY A 249 3.71 42.49 -38.76
N GLU A 250 2.60 41.87 -39.19
CA GLU A 250 1.55 42.54 -39.96
C GLU A 250 0.89 43.65 -39.13
N THR A 251 0.52 44.76 -39.76
CA THR A 251 -0.10 45.89 -39.04
C THR A 251 -1.53 45.58 -38.66
N ALA A 252 -1.84 45.68 -37.36
CA ALA A 252 -3.14 45.32 -36.83
C ALA A 252 -4.24 46.26 -37.39
N PRO A 253 -5.37 45.71 -37.86
CA PRO A 253 -6.51 46.52 -38.30
C PRO A 253 -7.18 47.24 -37.10
N LEU A 254 -7.89 48.34 -37.37
CA LEU A 254 -8.54 49.16 -36.33
C LEU A 254 -9.57 48.37 -35.49
N GLN A 255 -10.19 47.36 -36.10
CA GLN A 255 -10.90 46.27 -35.42
C GLN A 255 -10.29 44.94 -35.87
N LEU A 256 -9.94 44.09 -34.91
CA LEU A 256 -9.34 42.78 -35.13
C LEU A 256 -10.27 41.69 -34.59
N VAL A 257 -10.49 40.64 -35.40
CA VAL A 257 -11.17 39.41 -34.96
C VAL A 257 -10.15 38.56 -34.21
N ILE A 258 -10.51 38.05 -33.03
CA ILE A 258 -9.68 37.12 -32.26
C ILE A 258 -10.19 35.70 -32.47
N ASP A 259 -9.48 34.94 -33.32
CA ASP A 259 -9.75 33.54 -33.68
C ASP A 259 -8.63 32.58 -33.22
N LYS A 260 -7.69 33.10 -32.41
CA LYS A 260 -6.51 32.44 -31.85
C LYS A 260 -5.87 33.32 -30.78
N ASP A 261 -4.97 32.75 -29.97
CA ASP A 261 -4.07 33.54 -29.11
C ASP A 261 -3.28 34.58 -29.95
N THR A 262 -3.31 35.83 -29.51
CA THR A 262 -2.89 36.99 -30.32
C THR A 262 -1.99 37.92 -29.50
N GLU A 263 -0.70 37.97 -29.81
CA GLU A 263 0.19 39.02 -29.29
C GLU A 263 0.10 40.26 -30.19
N LEU A 264 -0.17 41.41 -29.59
CA LEU A 264 -0.05 42.72 -30.21
C LEU A 264 1.20 43.42 -29.69
N GLN A 265 2.14 43.74 -30.58
CA GLN A 265 3.36 44.46 -30.27
C GLN A 265 3.24 45.94 -30.67
N ALA A 266 3.67 46.85 -29.78
CA ALA A 266 3.68 48.29 -30.02
C ALA A 266 4.84 48.68 -30.95
N VAL A 267 4.55 49.45 -32.00
CA VAL A 267 5.56 50.07 -32.86
C VAL A 267 5.66 51.55 -32.54
N TRP A 268 6.87 51.98 -32.20
CA TRP A 268 7.16 53.29 -31.67
C TRP A 268 7.90 54.15 -32.69
N LYS A 269 7.48 55.40 -32.81
CA LYS A 269 8.22 56.45 -33.50
C LYS A 269 8.95 57.31 -32.45
N ALA A 270 10.26 57.42 -32.57
CA ALA A 270 11.05 58.32 -31.73
C ALA A 270 10.79 59.79 -32.08
N ASP A 271 10.88 60.67 -31.09
CA ASP A 271 10.75 62.12 -31.28
C ASP A 271 12.11 62.69 -31.72
N ASP A 272 12.16 63.25 -32.94
CA ASP A 272 13.35 63.41 -33.81
C ASP A 272 14.40 64.47 -33.38
N GLU A 273 14.35 64.95 -32.13
CA GLU A 273 15.23 66.03 -31.60
C GLU A 273 16.17 65.60 -30.45
N ASP A 274 16.05 64.40 -29.88
CA ASP A 274 16.83 63.93 -28.70
C ASP A 274 17.51 62.55 -28.92
N LEU A 275 18.24 62.38 -30.04
CA LEU A 275 19.09 61.19 -30.30
C LEU A 275 20.56 61.40 -29.86
N VAL A 276 21.22 60.32 -29.45
CA VAL A 276 22.66 60.25 -29.09
C VAL A 276 23.29 58.93 -29.59
N THR A 277 24.60 58.92 -29.83
CA THR A 277 25.31 57.79 -30.45
C THR A 277 26.44 57.23 -29.58
N LEU A 278 26.39 55.92 -29.31
CA LEU A 278 27.47 55.14 -28.73
C LEU A 278 28.32 54.50 -29.85
N THR A 279 29.58 54.89 -29.93
CA THR A 279 30.56 54.37 -30.91
C THR A 279 31.53 53.40 -30.25
N PHE A 280 31.90 52.33 -30.94
CA PHE A 280 32.77 51.27 -30.44
C PHE A 280 34.08 51.20 -31.23
N ASP A 281 35.23 51.44 -30.58
CA ASP A 281 36.54 51.06 -31.10
C ASP A 281 36.98 49.72 -30.49
N SER A 282 36.87 48.65 -31.28
CA SER A 282 37.31 47.30 -30.87
C SER A 282 38.82 47.17 -30.68
N ALA A 283 39.61 48.23 -30.87
CA ALA A 283 41.06 48.32 -30.65
C ALA A 283 41.88 47.21 -31.36
N GLY A 284 41.38 46.74 -32.50
CA GLY A 284 41.95 45.64 -33.30
C GLY A 284 41.33 44.26 -33.05
N GLY A 285 40.16 44.16 -32.40
CA GLY A 285 39.28 42.99 -32.47
C GLY A 285 38.21 43.10 -33.58
N THR A 286 37.24 42.18 -33.58
CA THR A 286 36.09 42.21 -34.51
C THR A 286 35.28 43.50 -34.38
N ALA A 287 34.85 44.06 -35.52
CA ALA A 287 34.11 45.32 -35.56
C ALA A 287 32.73 45.19 -34.88
N VAL A 288 32.38 46.17 -34.06
CA VAL A 288 31.07 46.28 -33.40
C VAL A 288 30.34 47.51 -33.95
N PRO A 289 29.08 47.38 -34.42
CA PRO A 289 28.31 48.52 -34.93
C PRO A 289 28.05 49.58 -33.85
N ALA A 290 28.12 50.86 -34.25
CA ALA A 290 27.65 51.96 -33.40
C ALA A 290 26.13 51.86 -33.18
N GLN A 291 25.67 52.32 -32.02
CA GLN A 291 24.25 52.38 -31.65
C GLN A 291 23.82 53.84 -31.57
N THR A 292 22.72 54.20 -32.23
CA THR A 292 22.06 55.50 -32.04
C THR A 292 20.75 55.25 -31.30
N ILE A 293 20.57 55.90 -30.15
CA ILE A 293 19.45 55.69 -29.22
C ILE A 293 18.90 57.02 -28.71
N ASN A 294 17.71 57.00 -28.12
CA ASN A 294 17.15 58.18 -27.48
C ASN A 294 17.98 58.56 -26.24
N LYS A 295 18.25 59.85 -26.09
CA LYS A 295 18.93 60.43 -24.94
C LYS A 295 18.17 60.14 -23.64
N GLY A 296 18.91 59.82 -22.59
CA GLY A 296 18.36 59.37 -21.32
C GLY A 296 17.98 57.89 -21.29
N THR A 297 18.08 57.15 -22.40
CA THR A 297 17.92 55.68 -22.43
C THR A 297 19.26 54.96 -22.29
N ALA A 298 19.22 53.69 -21.89
CA ALA A 298 20.41 52.86 -21.71
C ALA A 298 20.77 52.10 -23.00
N PRO A 299 22.05 52.05 -23.41
CA PRO A 299 22.48 51.33 -24.61
C PRO A 299 22.48 49.82 -24.39
N THR A 300 22.22 49.04 -25.44
CA THR A 300 22.32 47.58 -25.37
C THR A 300 23.78 47.15 -25.30
N LYS A 301 24.14 46.22 -24.41
CA LYS A 301 25.48 45.62 -24.45
C LYS A 301 25.63 44.83 -25.76
N PRO A 302 26.63 45.10 -26.61
CA PRO A 302 26.92 44.25 -27.77
C PRO A 302 27.44 42.88 -27.33
N GLU A 303 27.51 41.94 -28.28
CA GLU A 303 28.39 40.77 -28.14
C GLU A 303 29.83 41.25 -27.86
N ASP A 304 30.54 40.56 -26.97
CA ASP A 304 31.92 40.92 -26.66
C ASP A 304 32.81 40.62 -27.87
N PRO A 305 33.62 41.59 -28.35
CA PRO A 305 34.40 41.41 -29.56
C PRO A 305 35.45 40.30 -29.35
N THR A 306 35.83 39.64 -30.44
CA THR A 306 36.89 38.63 -30.43
C THR A 306 38.17 39.15 -31.06
N ARG A 307 39.31 38.62 -30.63
CA ARG A 307 40.64 38.99 -31.14
C ARG A 307 41.62 37.86 -30.91
N GLU A 308 42.34 37.45 -31.95
CA GLU A 308 43.31 36.37 -31.88
C GLU A 308 44.41 36.66 -30.83
N GLY A 309 44.70 35.68 -29.99
CA GLY A 309 45.71 35.78 -28.92
C GLY A 309 45.36 36.75 -27.77
N LYS A 310 44.11 37.20 -27.64
CA LYS A 310 43.67 38.13 -26.59
C LYS A 310 42.36 37.71 -25.92
N VAL A 311 42.22 38.04 -24.64
CA VAL A 311 40.94 37.97 -23.92
C VAL A 311 40.37 39.39 -23.79
N PHE A 312 39.09 39.55 -24.08
CA PHE A 312 38.37 40.80 -23.90
C PHE A 312 38.13 41.05 -22.41
N VAL A 313 38.48 42.23 -21.91
CA VAL A 313 38.38 42.59 -20.49
C VAL A 313 37.13 43.42 -20.22
N ASN A 314 36.97 44.52 -20.95
CA ASN A 314 35.74 45.32 -20.98
C ASN A 314 35.80 46.45 -22.02
N TRP A 315 34.68 47.13 -22.19
CA TRP A 315 34.60 48.46 -22.81
C TRP A 315 34.98 49.54 -21.79
N PHE A 316 35.71 50.56 -22.23
CA PHE A 316 36.11 51.71 -21.40
C PHE A 316 35.83 53.01 -22.17
N ALA A 317 35.24 54.02 -21.55
CA ALA A 317 35.01 55.30 -22.22
C ALA A 317 36.34 56.00 -22.56
N GLU A 318 36.37 56.76 -23.66
CA GLU A 318 37.58 57.48 -24.08
C GLU A 318 38.15 58.35 -22.94
N GLY A 319 39.45 58.22 -22.69
CA GLY A 319 40.14 58.91 -21.58
C GLY A 319 39.91 58.32 -20.18
N VAL A 320 38.99 57.37 -19.98
CA VAL A 320 38.63 56.83 -18.66
C VAL A 320 38.99 55.34 -18.54
N SER A 321 40.21 55.06 -18.08
CA SER A 321 40.74 53.69 -17.96
C SER A 321 40.54 53.01 -16.58
N ALA A 322 39.96 53.73 -15.61
CA ALA A 322 39.85 53.30 -14.21
C ALA A 322 38.65 52.37 -13.93
N PHE A 323 37.55 52.53 -14.68
CA PHE A 323 36.31 51.79 -14.50
C PHE A 323 35.74 51.38 -15.86
N PRO A 324 35.13 50.18 -15.99
CA PRO A 324 34.49 49.78 -17.24
C PRO A 324 33.26 50.65 -17.54
N PHE A 325 32.90 50.73 -18.81
CA PHE A 325 31.68 51.38 -19.27
C PHE A 325 30.43 50.62 -18.79
N LYS A 326 29.36 51.36 -18.53
CA LYS A 326 28.12 50.87 -17.92
C LYS A 326 26.96 50.93 -18.91
N PHE A 327 26.60 49.78 -19.48
CA PHE A 327 25.44 49.64 -20.36
C PHE A 327 24.10 49.73 -19.61
N ASP A 328 24.12 49.58 -18.27
CA ASP A 328 22.97 49.82 -17.38
C ASP A 328 22.69 51.33 -17.14
N ALA A 329 23.56 52.23 -17.60
CA ALA A 329 23.44 53.67 -17.38
C ALA A 329 22.83 54.42 -18.58
N ALA A 330 22.03 55.44 -18.29
CA ALA A 330 21.43 56.31 -19.29
C ALA A 330 22.49 57.12 -20.06
N LEU A 331 22.49 57.00 -21.39
CA LEU A 331 23.37 57.74 -22.29
C LEU A 331 22.79 59.15 -22.55
N ASN A 332 23.57 60.19 -22.29
CA ASN A 332 23.09 61.59 -22.33
C ASN A 332 23.79 62.47 -23.38
N GLU A 333 24.88 61.96 -23.96
CA GLU A 333 25.71 62.61 -24.99
C GLU A 333 26.42 61.54 -25.85
N ASP A 334 26.88 61.90 -27.03
CA ASP A 334 27.66 61.02 -27.91
C ASP A 334 28.92 60.52 -27.18
N THR A 335 29.14 59.20 -27.20
CA THR A 335 30.20 58.56 -26.41
C THR A 335 31.00 57.58 -27.25
N LEU A 336 32.33 57.64 -27.15
CA LEU A 336 33.24 56.62 -27.68
C LEU A 336 33.67 55.67 -26.55
N VAL A 337 33.50 54.37 -26.77
CA VAL A 337 34.05 53.30 -25.92
C VAL A 337 35.09 52.47 -26.67
N ILE A 338 36.16 52.11 -25.97
CA ILE A 338 37.33 51.42 -26.50
C ILE A 338 37.47 50.06 -25.80
N ALA A 339 37.68 49.00 -26.58
CA ALA A 339 37.86 47.65 -26.06
C ALA A 339 39.25 47.47 -25.41
N LYS A 340 39.27 47.00 -24.15
CA LYS A 340 40.49 46.64 -23.43
C LYS A 340 40.75 45.13 -23.53
N TRP A 341 42.00 44.77 -23.74
CA TRP A 341 42.46 43.42 -24.01
C TRP A 341 43.61 43.01 -23.07
N GLU A 342 43.58 41.77 -22.56
CA GLU A 342 44.71 41.10 -21.91
C GLU A 342 45.27 40.01 -22.84
N ASP A 343 46.54 39.60 -22.66
CA ASP A 343 47.13 38.47 -23.40
C ASP A 343 46.36 37.18 -23.11
N ALA A 344 46.02 36.40 -24.13
CA ALA A 344 45.41 35.08 -23.92
C ALA A 344 46.46 33.98 -23.77
N VAL A 345 46.11 32.95 -23.01
CA VAL A 345 46.73 31.63 -23.04
C VAL A 345 45.64 30.57 -23.16
N THR A 346 45.92 29.54 -23.95
CA THR A 346 44.98 28.43 -24.20
C THR A 346 45.22 27.30 -23.21
N VAL A 347 44.17 26.82 -22.57
CA VAL A 347 44.16 25.58 -21.77
C VAL A 347 43.41 24.52 -22.56
N THR A 348 44.09 23.43 -22.90
CA THR A 348 43.51 22.29 -23.62
C THR A 348 43.25 21.15 -22.64
N PHE A 349 42.03 20.64 -22.63
CA PHE A 349 41.62 19.50 -21.81
C PHE A 349 41.58 18.23 -22.67
N ASP A 350 42.62 17.40 -22.58
CA ASP A 350 42.68 16.10 -23.23
C ASP A 350 41.99 15.05 -22.34
N SER A 351 40.77 14.66 -22.71
CA SER A 351 39.98 13.67 -21.97
C SER A 351 40.57 12.25 -22.01
N ASN A 352 41.66 12.01 -22.76
CA ASN A 352 42.39 10.74 -22.79
C ASN A 352 41.47 9.53 -23.06
N GLY A 353 40.56 9.71 -24.02
CA GLY A 353 39.54 8.73 -24.42
C GLY A 353 38.25 8.74 -23.58
N GLY A 354 38.05 9.69 -22.67
CA GLY A 354 36.74 9.99 -22.08
C GLY A 354 35.95 11.03 -22.90
N THR A 355 34.80 11.47 -22.38
CA THR A 355 33.95 12.50 -23.03
C THR A 355 34.72 13.80 -23.33
N PRO A 356 34.46 14.46 -24.47
CA PRO A 356 35.26 15.58 -24.92
C PRO A 356 35.02 16.85 -24.10
N VAL A 357 36.10 17.46 -23.60
CA VAL A 357 36.07 18.70 -22.83
C VAL A 357 36.60 19.85 -23.68
N LYS A 358 35.92 21.00 -23.64
CA LYS A 358 36.21 22.16 -24.49
C LYS A 358 37.45 22.91 -23.98
N SER A 359 38.39 23.22 -24.88
CA SER A 359 39.54 24.09 -24.55
C SER A 359 39.10 25.53 -24.27
N GLU A 360 39.77 26.18 -23.32
CA GLU A 360 39.49 27.56 -22.91
C GLU A 360 40.62 28.53 -23.26
N ASN A 361 40.28 29.81 -23.44
CA ASN A 361 41.25 30.89 -23.58
C ASN A 361 41.08 31.88 -22.42
N ILE A 362 42.05 31.90 -21.51
CA ILE A 362 42.04 32.74 -20.31
C ILE A 362 43.10 33.83 -20.38
N ALA A 363 42.96 34.88 -19.57
CA ALA A 363 43.96 35.94 -19.51
C ALA A 363 45.26 35.44 -18.83
N LYS A 364 46.40 35.82 -19.40
CA LYS A 364 47.75 35.40 -18.96
C LYS A 364 47.98 35.77 -17.49
N GLY A 365 48.26 34.78 -16.65
CA GLY A 365 48.46 34.94 -15.20
C GLY A 365 47.19 34.85 -14.35
N LYS A 366 46.05 34.41 -14.92
CA LYS A 366 44.87 33.95 -14.17
C LYS A 366 44.93 32.42 -13.98
N PRO A 367 44.18 31.85 -13.02
CA PRO A 367 43.79 30.44 -13.07
C PRO A 367 42.79 30.18 -14.23
N VAL A 368 42.58 28.90 -14.54
CA VAL A 368 41.43 28.41 -15.32
C VAL A 368 40.38 27.86 -14.35
N GLU A 369 39.10 27.90 -14.70
CA GLU A 369 38.07 27.24 -13.89
C GLU A 369 38.14 25.72 -14.10
N LYS A 370 37.72 24.93 -13.10
CA LYS A 370 37.69 23.47 -13.26
C LYS A 370 36.48 23.11 -14.15
N PRO A 371 36.68 22.41 -15.28
CA PRO A 371 35.55 21.92 -16.07
C PRO A 371 34.78 20.84 -15.30
N GLU A 372 33.58 20.51 -15.79
CA GLU A 372 32.89 19.29 -15.37
C GLU A 372 33.78 18.06 -15.62
N ASP A 373 33.75 17.10 -14.70
CA ASP A 373 34.60 15.92 -14.80
C ASP A 373 34.13 15.01 -15.94
N PRO A 374 35.03 14.60 -16.86
CA PRO A 374 34.65 13.75 -17.98
C PRO A 374 34.28 12.35 -17.49
N THR A 375 33.56 11.60 -18.33
CA THR A 375 33.19 10.21 -18.08
C THR A 375 33.82 9.28 -19.10
N LYS A 376 34.05 8.02 -18.72
CA LYS A 376 34.65 6.98 -19.56
C LYS A 376 34.20 5.61 -19.08
N GLU A 377 33.55 4.85 -19.96
CA GLU A 377 32.98 3.53 -19.66
C GLU A 377 34.05 2.55 -19.16
N GLY A 378 33.84 1.95 -17.98
CA GLY A 378 34.81 1.07 -17.30
C GLY A 378 35.97 1.77 -16.58
N PHE A 379 35.98 3.11 -16.49
CA PHE A 379 37.05 3.86 -15.81
C PHE A 379 36.51 4.94 -14.86
N ARG A 380 37.04 4.93 -13.63
CA ARG A 380 36.84 6.01 -12.65
C ARG A 380 37.81 7.16 -12.97
N PHE A 381 37.30 8.38 -13.02
CA PHE A 381 38.11 9.58 -13.19
C PHE A 381 38.97 9.83 -11.94
N LEU A 382 40.28 10.10 -12.13
CA LEU A 382 41.24 10.37 -11.05
C LEU A 382 41.71 11.83 -10.99
N GLY A 383 41.20 12.71 -11.85
CA GLY A 383 41.64 14.11 -11.92
C GLY A 383 42.38 14.49 -13.19
N TRP A 384 42.72 15.77 -13.26
CA TRP A 384 43.47 16.41 -14.35
C TRP A 384 44.95 16.53 -13.99
N TYR A 385 45.84 16.20 -14.92
CA TYR A 385 47.29 16.18 -14.68
C TYR A 385 48.05 16.88 -15.80
N VAL A 386 49.20 17.49 -15.50
CA VAL A 386 50.09 18.07 -16.53
C VAL A 386 50.84 16.95 -17.26
N ASN A 387 51.24 15.90 -16.53
CA ASN A 387 51.75 14.66 -17.07
C ASN A 387 51.17 13.47 -16.29
N LEU A 388 50.79 12.38 -16.97
CA LEU A 388 50.20 11.20 -16.33
C LEU A 388 51.15 10.51 -15.34
N THR A 389 52.46 10.75 -15.43
CA THR A 389 53.46 10.28 -14.46
C THR A 389 53.47 11.06 -13.14
N ASP A 390 52.78 12.19 -13.05
CA ASP A 390 52.77 13.02 -11.84
C ASP A 390 51.94 12.34 -10.74
N GLU A 391 52.39 12.46 -9.48
CA GLU A 391 51.74 11.84 -8.32
C GLU A 391 50.47 12.62 -7.89
N SER A 392 50.52 13.95 -7.95
CA SER A 392 49.43 14.86 -7.55
C SER A 392 48.65 15.41 -8.75
N GLU A 393 47.36 15.60 -8.57
CA GLU A 393 46.49 16.33 -9.51
C GLU A 393 46.92 17.80 -9.69
N TYR A 394 46.44 18.41 -10.77
CA TYR A 394 46.63 19.82 -11.07
C TYR A 394 45.80 20.72 -10.15
N ASP A 395 46.47 21.62 -9.41
CA ASP A 395 45.81 22.67 -8.63
C ASP A 395 45.28 23.78 -9.55
N PHE A 396 43.96 23.83 -9.73
CA PHE A 396 43.25 24.84 -10.51
C PHE A 396 43.38 26.28 -9.96
N ALA A 397 43.87 26.49 -8.72
CA ALA A 397 44.24 27.82 -8.25
C ALA A 397 45.57 28.34 -8.85
N THR A 398 46.31 27.50 -9.58
CA THR A 398 47.58 27.83 -10.23
C THR A 398 47.38 28.88 -11.32
N ARG A 399 48.18 29.96 -11.28
CA ARG A 399 48.19 30.97 -12.36
C ARG A 399 48.91 30.44 -13.60
N ILE A 400 48.20 30.40 -14.72
CA ILE A 400 48.72 29.89 -15.99
C ILE A 400 49.36 31.04 -16.76
N THR A 401 50.67 30.96 -17.00
CA THR A 401 51.40 32.00 -17.75
C THR A 401 51.51 31.69 -19.22
N ASP A 402 51.44 30.45 -19.66
CA ASP A 402 51.68 30.03 -21.05
C ASP A 402 50.78 28.84 -21.38
N ASN A 403 50.59 28.50 -22.66
CA ASN A 403 49.61 27.48 -23.06
C ASN A 403 49.85 26.13 -22.35
N LEU A 404 48.78 25.56 -21.82
CA LEU A 404 48.80 24.36 -20.99
C LEU A 404 47.92 23.27 -21.63
N THR A 405 48.36 22.02 -21.54
CA THR A 405 47.49 20.86 -21.76
C THR A 405 47.35 20.13 -20.44
N LEU A 406 46.11 19.83 -20.06
CA LEU A 406 45.75 18.99 -18.93
C LEU A 406 45.17 17.69 -19.47
N VAL A 407 45.69 16.56 -18.99
CA VAL A 407 45.32 15.22 -19.44
C VAL A 407 44.54 14.52 -18.34
N ALA A 408 43.40 13.94 -18.68
CA ALA A 408 42.59 13.15 -17.77
C ALA A 408 43.30 11.84 -17.39
N LYS A 409 43.38 11.56 -16.08
CA LYS A 409 43.90 10.30 -15.55
C LYS A 409 42.74 9.40 -15.12
N TRP A 410 42.88 8.12 -15.37
CA TRP A 410 41.80 7.14 -15.33
C TRP A 410 42.24 5.89 -14.57
N GLN A 411 41.38 5.36 -13.70
CA GLN A 411 41.52 4.05 -13.07
C GLN A 411 40.50 3.09 -13.66
N GLU A 412 40.96 2.04 -14.33
CA GLU A 412 40.09 0.95 -14.80
C GLU A 412 39.47 0.24 -13.59
N PHE A 413 38.19 -0.11 -13.67
CA PHE A 413 37.49 -0.92 -12.67
C PHE A 413 36.60 -1.97 -13.34
N HIS A 414 36.19 -2.95 -12.54
CA HIS A 414 35.31 -4.05 -12.91
C HIS A 414 34.25 -4.20 -11.83
N VAL A 415 33.05 -4.64 -12.21
CA VAL A 415 31.91 -4.79 -11.31
C VAL A 415 31.90 -6.20 -10.70
N VAL A 416 31.76 -6.26 -9.39
CA VAL A 416 31.50 -7.49 -8.64
C VAL A 416 30.06 -7.44 -8.15
N THR A 417 29.19 -8.23 -8.77
CA THR A 417 27.78 -8.39 -8.37
C THR A 417 27.68 -9.45 -7.29
N PHE A 418 27.20 -9.09 -6.11
CA PHE A 418 26.89 -10.02 -5.03
C PHE A 418 25.38 -10.36 -5.10
N ASP A 419 25.04 -11.59 -5.51
CA ASP A 419 23.67 -12.10 -5.63
C ASP A 419 23.27 -12.91 -4.39
N ALA A 420 22.29 -12.42 -3.63
CA ALA A 420 21.83 -13.04 -2.39
C ALA A 420 21.11 -14.40 -2.58
N ASN A 421 20.86 -14.84 -3.81
CA ASN A 421 20.40 -16.19 -4.15
C ASN A 421 19.12 -16.59 -3.37
N GLY A 422 18.06 -15.80 -3.52
CA GLY A 422 16.81 -15.95 -2.77
C GLY A 422 16.85 -15.47 -1.31
N GLY A 423 17.95 -14.85 -0.88
CA GLY A 423 18.03 -13.98 0.29
C GLY A 423 17.97 -12.50 -0.10
N TYR A 424 18.45 -11.64 0.80
CA TYR A 424 18.65 -10.20 0.57
C TYR A 424 19.98 -9.70 1.17
N ILE A 425 20.44 -8.54 0.69
CA ILE A 425 21.54 -7.74 1.24
C ILE A 425 20.92 -6.44 1.80
N LEU A 426 21.34 -6.03 3.00
CA LEU A 426 20.92 -4.76 3.60
C LEU A 426 21.81 -3.61 3.12
N VAL A 427 21.21 -2.62 2.46
CA VAL A 427 21.89 -1.42 1.95
C VAL A 427 21.22 -0.18 2.55
N GLY A 428 21.63 0.18 3.77
CA GLY A 428 20.93 1.22 4.54
C GLY A 428 19.67 0.66 5.19
N GLU A 429 18.50 1.13 4.77
CA GLU A 429 17.19 0.57 5.17
C GLU A 429 16.60 -0.37 4.10
N ASP A 430 17.17 -0.41 2.90
CA ASP A 430 16.67 -1.22 1.78
C ASP A 430 17.17 -2.67 1.81
N GLN A 431 16.26 -3.62 1.55
CA GLN A 431 16.58 -5.02 1.27
C GLN A 431 16.68 -5.24 -0.24
N LEU A 432 17.88 -5.53 -0.74
CA LEU A 432 18.13 -5.74 -2.17
C LEU A 432 18.46 -7.23 -2.46
N PRO A 433 18.00 -7.82 -3.58
CA PRO A 433 18.36 -9.18 -3.97
C PRO A 433 19.83 -9.30 -4.40
N SER A 434 20.47 -8.18 -4.78
CA SER A 434 21.89 -8.13 -5.14
C SER A 434 22.50 -6.76 -4.86
N GLN A 435 23.84 -6.70 -4.79
CA GLN A 435 24.61 -5.45 -4.69
C GLN A 435 25.82 -5.47 -5.63
N ASP A 436 25.98 -4.43 -6.43
CA ASP A 436 27.17 -4.22 -7.27
C ASP A 436 28.25 -3.42 -6.55
N VAL A 437 29.51 -3.85 -6.69
CA VAL A 437 30.69 -3.19 -6.10
C VAL A 437 31.77 -2.97 -7.16
N GLU A 438 32.15 -1.70 -7.38
CA GLU A 438 33.25 -1.32 -8.30
C GLU A 438 34.63 -1.61 -7.69
N ILE A 439 35.34 -2.61 -8.22
CA ILE A 439 36.71 -2.98 -7.82
C ILE A 439 37.72 -2.55 -8.88
N ASN A 440 38.78 -1.84 -8.47
CA ASN A 440 39.85 -1.43 -9.39
C ASN A 440 40.49 -2.64 -10.09
N HIS A 441 40.82 -2.52 -11.38
CA HIS A 441 41.47 -3.57 -12.16
C HIS A 441 42.81 -4.02 -11.52
N ASN A 442 42.96 -5.34 -11.35
CA ASN A 442 44.01 -6.03 -10.59
C ASN A 442 44.01 -5.84 -9.05
N ALA A 443 42.95 -5.30 -8.45
CA ALA A 443 42.80 -5.33 -6.99
C ALA A 443 42.09 -6.61 -6.51
N ASP A 444 42.52 -7.14 -5.36
CA ASP A 444 41.76 -8.13 -4.60
C ASP A 444 40.54 -7.46 -3.93
N ILE A 445 39.48 -8.23 -3.71
CA ILE A 445 38.39 -7.84 -2.79
C ILE A 445 38.88 -8.03 -1.35
N VAL A 446 38.60 -7.09 -0.45
CA VAL A 446 38.80 -7.32 0.99
C VAL A 446 37.61 -8.09 1.53
N GLU A 447 37.81 -9.30 2.07
CA GLU A 447 36.73 -10.18 2.57
C GLU A 447 35.81 -9.48 3.59
N GLY A 448 36.38 -8.65 4.48
CA GLY A 448 35.64 -7.83 5.45
C GLY A 448 34.85 -6.65 4.86
N ASN A 449 34.93 -6.42 3.55
CA ASN A 449 34.13 -5.43 2.80
C ASN A 449 33.06 -6.09 1.92
N ALA A 450 33.00 -7.42 1.85
CA ALA A 450 31.91 -8.12 1.16
C ALA A 450 30.60 -7.91 1.93
N PRO A 451 29.44 -7.73 1.25
CA PRO A 451 28.17 -7.57 1.92
C PRO A 451 27.81 -8.78 2.80
N ALA A 452 27.12 -8.50 3.90
CA ALA A 452 26.35 -9.51 4.61
C ALA A 452 25.05 -9.77 3.83
N ALA A 453 24.74 -11.04 3.59
CA ALA A 453 23.46 -11.48 3.07
C ALA A 453 22.69 -12.24 4.17
N GLU A 454 21.38 -12.05 4.19
CA GLU A 454 20.43 -12.69 5.11
C GLU A 454 19.33 -13.39 4.32
N ARG A 455 18.72 -14.43 4.89
CA ARG A 455 17.64 -15.21 4.27
C ARG A 455 16.85 -15.97 5.33
N ASP A 456 15.55 -15.71 5.42
CA ASP A 456 14.70 -16.28 6.46
C ASP A 456 14.69 -17.82 6.40
N GLY A 457 15.01 -18.45 7.54
CA GLY A 457 15.10 -19.90 7.65
C GLY A 457 16.37 -20.54 7.06
N PHE A 458 17.38 -19.75 6.69
CA PHE A 458 18.67 -20.25 6.19
C PHE A 458 19.86 -19.59 6.91
N THR A 459 20.94 -20.35 7.05
CA THR A 459 22.23 -19.86 7.56
C THR A 459 23.20 -19.62 6.41
N PHE A 460 23.73 -18.40 6.30
CA PHE A 460 24.74 -18.04 5.31
C PHE A 460 26.05 -18.82 5.53
N LYS A 461 26.59 -19.41 4.45
CA LYS A 461 27.86 -20.17 4.48
C LYS A 461 29.03 -19.32 4.00
N HIS A 462 28.92 -18.80 2.78
CA HIS A 462 29.93 -18.02 2.08
C HIS A 462 29.39 -17.54 0.72
N TRP A 463 30.12 -16.62 0.11
CA TRP A 463 30.03 -16.32 -1.31
C TRP A 463 30.74 -17.43 -2.14
N SER A 464 30.18 -17.81 -3.29
CA SER A 464 30.83 -18.64 -4.32
C SER A 464 30.85 -17.91 -5.66
N LEU A 465 31.60 -18.40 -6.66
CA LEU A 465 31.50 -17.87 -8.02
C LEU A 465 30.23 -18.41 -8.69
N GLU A 466 29.58 -17.61 -9.54
CA GLU A 466 28.43 -18.06 -10.35
C GLU A 466 28.69 -19.40 -11.06
N GLY A 467 27.74 -20.33 -10.92
CA GLY A 467 27.85 -21.70 -11.44
C GLY A 467 28.73 -22.64 -10.61
N THR A 468 29.18 -22.25 -9.40
CA THR A 468 29.89 -23.14 -8.46
C THR A 468 29.37 -23.04 -7.03
N ASP A 469 29.51 -24.12 -6.27
CA ASP A 469 29.15 -24.19 -4.84
C ASP A 469 30.37 -24.01 -3.90
N THR A 470 31.56 -23.77 -4.47
CA THR A 470 32.82 -23.66 -3.71
C THR A 470 33.02 -22.24 -3.20
N LYS A 471 33.42 -22.05 -1.93
CA LYS A 471 33.80 -20.73 -1.39
C LYS A 471 34.73 -19.99 -2.36
N PHE A 472 34.38 -18.74 -2.66
CA PHE A 472 35.27 -17.80 -3.32
C PHE A 472 36.32 -17.30 -2.32
N GLU A 473 37.60 -17.57 -2.59
CA GLU A 473 38.69 -17.03 -1.77
C GLU A 473 39.04 -15.63 -2.25
N PHE A 474 38.71 -14.60 -1.46
CA PHE A 474 38.82 -13.19 -1.88
C PHE A 474 40.26 -12.71 -2.12
N SER A 475 41.28 -13.41 -1.59
CA SER A 475 42.69 -13.13 -1.86
C SER A 475 43.53 -14.42 -1.83
N PRO A 476 44.53 -14.60 -2.73
CA PRO A 476 44.88 -13.73 -3.84
C PRO A 476 44.06 -14.07 -5.10
N ASN A 477 43.10 -13.22 -5.45
CA ASN A 477 42.22 -13.35 -6.61
C ASN A 477 41.87 -11.96 -7.17
N PRO A 478 42.81 -11.31 -7.89
CA PRO A 478 42.63 -9.96 -8.37
C PRO A 478 41.54 -9.89 -9.45
N ILE A 479 40.66 -8.89 -9.35
CA ILE A 479 39.55 -8.71 -10.28
C ILE A 479 40.06 -8.11 -11.60
N VAL A 480 39.89 -8.87 -12.69
CA VAL A 480 40.39 -8.54 -14.04
C VAL A 480 39.29 -8.53 -15.11
N LYS A 481 38.06 -8.83 -14.72
CA LYS A 481 36.82 -8.79 -15.50
C LYS A 481 35.66 -8.71 -14.50
N ASP A 482 34.47 -8.33 -14.97
CA ASP A 482 33.24 -8.44 -14.17
C ASP A 482 32.97 -9.89 -13.74
N ILE A 483 32.46 -10.08 -12.51
CA ILE A 483 32.07 -11.37 -11.96
C ILE A 483 30.82 -11.27 -11.09
N THR A 484 30.02 -12.34 -11.09
CA THR A 484 28.92 -12.54 -10.14
C THR A 484 29.37 -13.50 -9.04
N LEU A 485 29.19 -13.10 -7.78
CA LEU A 485 29.38 -13.91 -6.59
C LEU A 485 28.02 -14.23 -5.98
N VAL A 486 27.74 -15.51 -5.76
CA VAL A 486 26.42 -16.03 -5.37
C VAL A 486 26.45 -16.47 -3.91
N ALA A 487 25.44 -16.10 -3.13
CA ALA A 487 25.32 -16.50 -1.74
C ALA A 487 25.01 -18.00 -1.61
N GLN A 488 25.75 -18.70 -0.76
CA GLN A 488 25.54 -20.12 -0.49
C GLN A 488 24.95 -20.33 0.90
N TRP A 489 23.92 -21.16 0.96
CA TRP A 489 23.01 -21.28 2.09
C TRP A 489 22.99 -22.69 2.67
N THR A 490 22.80 -22.82 3.98
CA THR A 490 22.33 -24.05 4.62
C THR A 490 20.90 -23.80 5.07
N VAL A 491 19.96 -24.70 4.78
CA VAL A 491 18.63 -24.63 5.38
C VAL A 491 18.75 -24.84 6.90
N ASN A 492 17.97 -24.10 7.68
CA ASN A 492 17.93 -24.30 9.13
C ASN A 492 17.06 -25.53 9.44
N GLU A 493 17.47 -26.31 10.44
CA GLU A 493 16.70 -27.42 10.98
C GLU A 493 15.99 -26.97 12.27
N TYR A 494 14.76 -27.45 12.47
CA TYR A 494 13.93 -27.14 13.64
C TYR A 494 13.35 -28.42 14.24
N THR A 495 13.21 -28.45 15.57
CA THR A 495 12.76 -29.63 16.31
C THR A 495 11.34 -29.45 16.85
N VAL A 496 10.49 -30.46 16.64
CA VAL A 496 9.19 -30.62 17.28
C VAL A 496 9.32 -31.63 18.41
N SER A 497 9.11 -31.19 19.66
CA SER A 497 9.28 -32.01 20.87
C SER A 497 7.90 -32.38 21.45
N PHE A 498 7.56 -33.67 21.36
CA PHE A 498 6.32 -34.28 21.84
C PHE A 498 6.51 -34.82 23.27
N GLY A 499 6.02 -34.11 24.29
CA GLY A 499 6.15 -34.51 25.70
C GLY A 499 4.90 -35.22 26.24
N LEU A 500 5.06 -36.29 27.02
CA LEU A 500 3.97 -37.22 27.39
C LEU A 500 2.92 -36.69 28.39
N GLY A 501 3.18 -35.60 29.11
CA GLY A 501 2.22 -35.05 30.09
C GLY A 501 1.74 -36.04 31.16
N GLY A 502 2.58 -37.01 31.53
CA GLY A 502 2.25 -38.10 32.46
C GLY A 502 1.45 -39.27 31.86
N GLY A 503 1.37 -39.38 30.53
CA GLY A 503 0.99 -40.61 29.82
C GLY A 503 2.19 -41.54 29.59
N LYS A 504 2.06 -42.44 28.62
CA LYS A 504 3.09 -43.38 28.14
C LYS A 504 2.96 -43.61 26.64
N TRP A 505 4.08 -43.83 25.96
CA TRP A 505 4.12 -44.40 24.62
C TRP A 505 3.68 -45.87 24.63
N VAL A 506 3.06 -46.32 23.55
CA VAL A 506 2.64 -47.72 23.33
C VAL A 506 3.17 -48.18 21.98
N GLU A 507 3.75 -49.36 21.96
CA GLU A 507 4.14 -50.11 20.77
C GLU A 507 3.30 -51.39 20.66
N THR A 508 3.30 -52.02 19.50
CA THR A 508 2.68 -53.33 19.29
C THR A 508 3.79 -54.38 19.14
N ASP A 509 3.73 -55.46 19.92
CA ASP A 509 4.70 -56.56 19.82
C ASP A 509 4.50 -57.45 18.56
N GLU A 510 5.43 -58.38 18.31
CA GLU A 510 5.36 -59.30 17.15
C GLU A 510 4.11 -60.21 17.17
N GLU A 511 3.42 -60.32 18.30
CA GLU A 511 2.21 -61.12 18.49
C GLU A 511 0.91 -60.29 18.42
N GLY A 512 1.01 -58.96 18.34
CA GLY A 512 -0.12 -58.03 18.18
C GLY A 512 -0.65 -57.42 19.48
N ASN A 513 0.08 -57.51 20.60
CA ASN A 513 -0.35 -56.93 21.88
C ASN A 513 0.23 -55.53 22.09
N GLU A 514 -0.54 -54.66 22.74
CA GLU A 514 -0.08 -53.35 23.24
C GLU A 514 0.94 -53.52 24.37
N VAL A 515 2.14 -52.98 24.19
CA VAL A 515 3.23 -52.97 25.17
C VAL A 515 3.69 -51.53 25.44
N TYR A 516 3.97 -51.20 26.70
CA TYR A 516 4.49 -49.88 27.06
C TYR A 516 5.93 -49.74 26.58
N ALA A 517 6.14 -48.82 25.63
CA ALA A 517 7.46 -48.54 25.09
C ALA A 517 8.36 -47.84 26.13
N THR A 518 9.67 -48.01 25.98
CA THR A 518 10.69 -47.29 26.76
C THR A 518 11.35 -46.17 25.95
N GLU A 519 10.61 -45.60 24.99
CA GLU A 519 11.02 -44.40 24.23
C GLU A 519 11.24 -43.19 25.16
N PRO A 520 12.08 -42.21 24.74
CA PRO A 520 12.32 -40.99 25.50
C PRO A 520 11.06 -40.11 25.64
N ASP A 521 11.10 -39.25 26.67
CA ASP A 521 10.13 -38.20 26.94
C ASP A 521 10.90 -36.87 27.15
N PRO A 522 10.74 -35.86 26.27
CA PRO A 522 9.95 -35.88 25.05
C PRO A 522 10.53 -36.81 23.95
N LYS A 523 9.69 -37.13 22.97
CA LYS A 523 10.12 -37.65 21.66
C LYS A 523 10.30 -36.47 20.70
N GLU A 524 11.38 -36.47 19.92
CA GLU A 524 11.78 -35.31 19.12
C GLU A 524 11.88 -35.68 17.64
N VAL A 525 11.30 -34.83 16.78
CA VAL A 525 11.36 -34.95 15.32
C VAL A 525 12.01 -33.68 14.78
N THR A 526 13.01 -33.80 13.91
CA THR A 526 13.74 -32.65 13.34
C THR A 526 13.46 -32.53 11.86
N VAL A 527 13.06 -31.34 11.42
CA VAL A 527 12.64 -31.05 10.04
C VAL A 527 13.35 -29.82 9.47
N GLU A 528 13.46 -29.72 8.15
CA GLU A 528 13.96 -28.52 7.49
C GLU A 528 12.96 -27.35 7.61
N TYR A 529 13.46 -26.12 7.59
CA TYR A 529 12.65 -24.90 7.63
C TYR A 529 11.49 -24.93 6.64
N ASN A 530 10.30 -24.57 7.12
CA ASN A 530 9.08 -24.44 6.32
C ASN A 530 8.72 -25.74 5.59
N THR A 531 8.87 -26.87 6.29
CA THR A 531 8.39 -28.20 5.88
C THR A 531 7.42 -28.77 6.92
N LEU A 532 6.72 -29.86 6.58
CA LEU A 532 5.79 -30.56 7.47
C LEU A 532 6.51 -31.61 8.32
N VAL A 533 5.95 -31.97 9.47
CA VAL A 533 6.34 -33.18 10.18
C VAL A 533 5.99 -34.41 9.31
N PRO A 534 6.95 -35.28 8.96
CA PRO A 534 6.67 -36.47 8.16
C PRO A 534 5.65 -37.38 8.87
N THR A 535 4.63 -37.82 8.15
CA THR A 535 3.52 -38.62 8.73
C THR A 535 4.00 -39.97 9.29
N ASP A 536 5.13 -40.47 8.81
CA ASP A 536 5.83 -41.68 9.26
C ASP A 536 6.83 -41.45 10.41
N GLU A 537 7.18 -40.20 10.72
CA GLU A 537 7.97 -39.83 11.91
C GLU A 537 7.11 -39.29 13.07
N MET A 538 5.86 -38.90 12.79
CA MET A 538 4.89 -38.48 13.81
C MET A 538 4.62 -39.61 14.82
N PRO A 539 4.71 -39.36 16.14
CA PRO A 539 4.53 -40.41 17.13
C PRO A 539 3.08 -40.92 17.22
N ALA A 540 2.94 -42.21 17.52
CA ALA A 540 1.64 -42.83 17.79
C ALA A 540 0.97 -42.26 19.05
N ASP A 541 -0.37 -42.28 19.06
CA ASP A 541 -1.18 -41.74 20.16
C ASP A 541 -0.75 -42.31 21.53
N PRO A 542 -0.33 -41.46 22.49
CA PRO A 542 0.05 -41.92 23.82
C PRO A 542 -1.19 -42.35 24.62
N VAL A 543 -0.98 -43.24 25.60
CA VAL A 543 -2.06 -43.68 26.52
C VAL A 543 -1.82 -43.20 27.94
N LYS A 544 -2.92 -43.05 28.71
CA LYS A 544 -2.86 -42.64 30.12
C LYS A 544 -4.06 -43.21 30.88
N GLU A 545 -3.80 -43.92 31.97
CA GLU A 545 -4.84 -44.64 32.71
C GLU A 545 -5.91 -43.67 33.24
N GLY A 546 -7.16 -43.87 32.82
CA GLY A 546 -8.29 -43.00 33.18
C GLY A 546 -8.42 -41.73 32.33
N PHE A 547 -7.71 -41.61 31.21
CA PHE A 547 -7.83 -40.48 30.28
C PHE A 547 -7.92 -40.95 28.82
N LYS A 548 -8.64 -40.17 28.01
CA LYS A 548 -8.67 -40.25 26.55
C LYS A 548 -7.73 -39.19 25.97
N PHE A 549 -6.99 -39.58 24.93
CA PHE A 549 -6.20 -38.66 24.12
C PHE A 549 -7.11 -37.96 23.11
N ASP A 550 -7.03 -36.64 23.04
CA ASP A 550 -7.83 -35.78 22.15
C ASP A 550 -6.91 -34.90 21.28
N GLY A 551 -5.82 -35.49 20.79
CA GLY A 551 -4.82 -34.83 19.95
C GLY A 551 -3.72 -34.07 20.71
N TRP A 552 -2.85 -33.39 19.95
CA TRP A 552 -1.73 -32.60 20.47
C TRP A 552 -2.13 -31.13 20.62
N LEU A 553 -1.60 -30.46 21.66
CA LEU A 553 -1.73 -29.01 21.88
C LEU A 553 -0.35 -28.35 21.88
N LEU A 554 -0.28 -27.13 21.36
CA LEU A 554 0.85 -26.22 21.51
C LEU A 554 0.96 -25.72 22.97
N GLU A 555 2.09 -25.10 23.33
CA GLU A 555 2.28 -24.56 24.69
C GLU A 555 1.20 -23.56 25.10
N ASN A 556 0.72 -22.72 24.18
CA ASN A 556 -0.36 -21.75 24.38
C ASN A 556 -1.74 -22.40 24.68
N GLY A 557 -1.94 -23.67 24.33
CA GLY A 557 -3.20 -24.41 24.49
C GLY A 557 -4.03 -24.58 23.21
N GLU A 558 -3.61 -24.01 22.08
CA GLU A 558 -4.24 -24.26 20.77
C GLU A 558 -3.93 -25.69 20.26
N PRO A 559 -4.78 -26.30 19.43
CA PRO A 559 -4.47 -27.56 18.76
C PRO A 559 -3.22 -27.46 17.88
N PHE A 560 -2.38 -28.49 17.91
CA PHE A 560 -1.28 -28.66 16.95
C PHE A 560 -1.81 -29.34 15.68
N ASP A 561 -1.65 -28.67 14.54
CA ASP A 561 -1.93 -29.25 13.22
C ASP A 561 -0.63 -29.79 12.59
N ALA A 562 -0.58 -31.09 12.35
CA ALA A 562 0.55 -31.74 11.67
C ALA A 562 0.69 -31.33 10.19
N ASN A 563 -0.32 -30.65 9.62
CA ASN A 563 -0.29 -30.06 8.28
C ASN A 563 0.19 -28.59 8.27
N ALA A 564 0.59 -28.04 9.42
CA ALA A 564 1.26 -26.75 9.51
C ALA A 564 2.77 -26.86 9.24
N LEU A 565 3.32 -25.86 8.55
CA LEU A 565 4.75 -25.80 8.22
C LEU A 565 5.56 -25.35 9.44
N ILE A 566 6.61 -26.09 9.79
CA ILE A 566 7.45 -25.82 10.95
C ILE A 566 8.49 -24.74 10.61
N THR A 567 8.40 -23.59 11.28
CA THR A 567 9.30 -22.44 11.10
C THR A 567 10.13 -22.12 12.35
N GLU A 568 9.81 -22.73 13.49
CA GLU A 568 10.52 -22.59 14.77
C GLU A 568 10.44 -23.87 15.61
N ASN A 569 11.29 -23.98 16.64
CA ASN A 569 11.29 -25.11 17.56
C ASN A 569 9.97 -25.16 18.34
N THR A 570 9.22 -26.25 18.19
CA THR A 570 7.83 -26.34 18.61
C THR A 570 7.67 -27.38 19.71
N ILE A 571 7.15 -26.99 20.88
CA ILE A 571 6.87 -27.93 21.99
C ILE A 571 5.37 -28.24 22.01
N VAL A 572 5.03 -29.53 21.97
CA VAL A 572 3.64 -30.01 22.03
C VAL A 572 3.41 -30.98 23.19
N LYS A 573 2.19 -30.93 23.73
CA LYS A 573 1.71 -31.69 24.89
C LYS A 573 0.37 -32.36 24.55
N PRO A 574 0.06 -33.54 25.08
CA PRO A 574 -1.20 -34.22 24.81
C PRO A 574 -2.40 -33.49 25.44
N ASN A 575 -3.48 -33.45 24.68
CA ASN A 575 -4.82 -33.12 25.17
C ASN A 575 -5.39 -34.35 25.90
N TRP A 576 -5.66 -34.24 27.20
CA TRP A 576 -6.13 -35.34 28.04
C TRP A 576 -7.53 -35.07 28.59
N THR A 577 -8.55 -35.76 28.08
CA THR A 577 -9.89 -35.76 28.68
C THR A 577 -9.99 -36.85 29.74
N GLU A 578 -10.30 -36.49 30.99
CA GLU A 578 -10.49 -37.48 32.07
C GLU A 578 -11.75 -38.32 31.79
N GLN A 579 -11.65 -39.64 31.96
CA GLN A 579 -12.75 -40.58 31.71
C GLN A 579 -13.18 -41.33 32.97
N VAL A 580 -14.47 -41.64 33.02
CA VAL A 580 -15.13 -42.35 34.13
C VAL A 580 -15.86 -43.58 33.60
N VAL A 581 -15.88 -44.66 34.39
CA VAL A 581 -16.48 -45.94 34.02
C VAL A 581 -17.90 -46.05 34.57
N VAL A 582 -18.87 -46.11 33.66
CA VAL A 582 -20.26 -46.49 33.97
C VAL A 582 -20.40 -48.00 33.84
N THR A 583 -20.98 -48.65 34.86
CA THR A 583 -21.23 -50.10 34.88
C THR A 583 -22.72 -50.37 34.95
N PHE A 584 -23.28 -50.99 33.91
CA PHE A 584 -24.70 -51.38 33.83
C PHE A 584 -24.92 -52.78 34.38
N ALA A 585 -25.33 -52.87 35.64
CA ALA A 585 -25.56 -54.13 36.35
C ALA A 585 -27.00 -54.65 36.14
N LEU A 586 -27.14 -55.92 35.75
CA LEU A 586 -28.43 -56.48 35.31
C LEU A 586 -29.39 -56.97 36.41
N ASP A 587 -28.94 -57.07 37.67
CA ASP A 587 -29.71 -57.66 38.79
C ASP A 587 -30.46 -58.95 38.39
N GLY A 588 -29.73 -59.94 37.85
CA GLY A 588 -30.29 -61.22 37.42
C GLY A 588 -31.12 -61.21 36.13
N GLY A 589 -31.16 -60.09 35.40
CA GLY A 589 -31.64 -60.04 34.01
C GLY A 589 -30.60 -60.51 32.98
N LYS A 590 -30.91 -60.27 31.70
CA LYS A 590 -30.11 -60.56 30.51
C LYS A 590 -30.21 -59.44 29.48
N TRP A 591 -29.15 -59.25 28.70
CA TRP A 591 -29.15 -58.42 27.49
C TRP A 591 -29.91 -59.09 26.33
N SER A 592 -30.11 -58.36 25.23
CA SER A 592 -30.84 -58.84 24.04
C SER A 592 -30.14 -59.99 23.31
N ASP A 593 -28.81 -60.07 23.41
CA ASP A 593 -27.96 -61.18 22.96
C ASP A 593 -28.05 -62.45 23.85
N GLY A 594 -28.71 -62.37 25.00
CA GLY A 594 -28.88 -63.46 25.97
C GLY A 594 -27.76 -63.61 27.02
N SER A 595 -26.73 -62.76 26.97
CA SER A 595 -25.67 -62.63 27.99
C SER A 595 -26.18 -61.97 29.27
N ASN A 596 -25.46 -62.16 30.38
CA ASN A 596 -25.85 -61.73 31.72
C ASN A 596 -24.75 -60.97 32.49
N GLU A 597 -23.67 -60.58 31.82
CA GLU A 597 -22.58 -59.79 32.42
C GLU A 597 -22.90 -58.29 32.41
N ALA A 598 -22.28 -57.52 33.31
CA ALA A 598 -22.50 -56.08 33.37
C ALA A 598 -21.74 -55.36 32.24
N LYS A 599 -22.46 -54.65 31.35
CA LYS A 599 -21.82 -53.82 30.31
C LYS A 599 -21.11 -52.64 30.96
N LYS A 600 -19.86 -52.38 30.58
CA LYS A 600 -19.08 -51.22 31.03
C LYS A 600 -18.85 -50.26 29.88
N VAL A 601 -18.94 -48.97 30.15
CA VAL A 601 -18.76 -47.90 29.18
C VAL A 601 -17.84 -46.85 29.81
N GLN A 602 -16.79 -46.44 29.09
CA GLN A 602 -16.02 -45.24 29.44
C GLN A 602 -16.73 -44.01 28.88
N VAL A 603 -16.82 -42.96 29.69
CA VAL A 603 -17.52 -41.72 29.40
C VAL A 603 -16.61 -40.56 29.79
N ASP A 604 -16.53 -39.54 28.93
CA ASP A 604 -15.77 -38.32 29.21
C ASP A 604 -16.39 -37.61 30.42
N LYS A 605 -15.57 -37.31 31.45
CA LYS A 605 -16.04 -36.89 32.77
C LYS A 605 -16.82 -35.57 32.70
N GLY A 606 -18.06 -35.60 33.18
CA GLY A 606 -18.99 -34.48 33.06
C GLY A 606 -19.85 -34.49 31.79
N LYS A 607 -19.72 -35.51 30.93
CA LYS A 607 -20.72 -35.84 29.89
C LYS A 607 -21.75 -36.85 30.40
N GLU A 608 -22.86 -36.93 29.71
CA GLU A 608 -23.91 -37.94 29.92
C GLU A 608 -23.49 -39.30 29.36
N VAL A 609 -24.15 -40.37 29.81
CA VAL A 609 -23.97 -41.72 29.27
C VAL A 609 -25.20 -42.10 28.45
N ALA A 610 -25.00 -42.70 27.28
CA ALA A 610 -26.11 -43.19 26.47
C ALA A 610 -26.89 -44.29 27.21
N GLN A 611 -28.22 -44.25 27.15
CA GLN A 611 -29.06 -45.31 27.72
C GLN A 611 -28.82 -46.64 26.98
N PRO A 612 -28.45 -47.74 27.67
CA PRO A 612 -28.31 -49.04 27.04
C PRO A 612 -29.68 -49.65 26.71
N GLU A 613 -29.66 -50.68 25.85
CA GLU A 613 -30.83 -51.51 25.54
C GLU A 613 -31.57 -51.98 26.82
N ASN A 614 -32.90 -52.07 26.78
CA ASN A 614 -33.66 -52.53 27.94
C ASN A 614 -33.48 -54.05 28.13
N PRO A 615 -32.96 -54.53 29.29
CA PRO A 615 -32.76 -55.94 29.54
C PRO A 615 -34.07 -56.69 29.83
N ALA A 616 -34.01 -58.02 29.75
CA ALA A 616 -35.13 -58.92 30.07
C ALA A 616 -34.80 -59.83 31.27
N LYS A 617 -35.81 -60.19 32.07
CA LYS A 617 -35.69 -61.11 33.22
C LYS A 617 -36.89 -62.04 33.27
N GLU A 618 -36.67 -63.31 33.59
CA GLU A 618 -37.77 -64.28 33.66
C GLU A 618 -38.72 -63.93 34.83
N HIS A 619 -40.03 -63.93 34.54
CA HIS A 619 -41.11 -63.59 35.47
C HIS A 619 -41.10 -62.15 36.07
N ALA A 620 -40.31 -61.22 35.52
CA ALA A 620 -40.30 -59.82 35.96
C ALA A 620 -40.31 -58.85 34.76
N ARG A 621 -40.93 -57.68 34.94
CA ARG A 621 -40.89 -56.56 34.00
C ARG A 621 -39.74 -55.63 34.37
N PHE A 622 -38.99 -55.16 33.37
CA PHE A 622 -38.06 -54.05 33.54
C PHE A 622 -38.83 -52.77 33.94
N ASP A 623 -38.28 -52.01 34.88
CA ASP A 623 -38.93 -50.85 35.52
C ASP A 623 -38.00 -49.63 35.60
N GLY A 624 -37.07 -49.55 34.64
CA GLY A 624 -36.05 -48.50 34.52
C GLY A 624 -34.71 -48.86 35.14
N TRP A 625 -33.81 -47.87 35.13
CA TRP A 625 -32.47 -47.95 35.70
C TRP A 625 -32.42 -47.20 37.04
N LYS A 626 -31.59 -47.66 37.98
CA LYS A 626 -31.48 -47.09 39.35
C LYS A 626 -30.03 -46.98 39.83
N THR A 627 -29.77 -46.07 40.76
CA THR A 627 -28.49 -45.95 41.47
C THR A 627 -28.30 -47.05 42.53
N GLU A 628 -27.15 -47.08 43.18
CA GLU A 628 -26.88 -47.97 44.32
C GLU A 628 -27.80 -47.65 45.52
N ASP A 629 -28.09 -46.37 45.77
CA ASP A 629 -29.08 -45.88 46.76
C ASP A 629 -30.55 -46.21 46.39
N ASN A 630 -30.76 -46.89 45.26
CA ASN A 630 -32.05 -47.36 44.74
C ASN A 630 -32.99 -46.25 44.21
N ASP A 631 -32.49 -45.02 44.04
CA ASP A 631 -33.19 -43.94 43.34
C ASP A 631 -33.20 -44.17 41.81
N PRO A 632 -34.22 -43.71 41.05
CA PRO A 632 -34.21 -43.77 39.60
C PRO A 632 -33.04 -42.96 39.01
N TYR A 633 -32.31 -43.54 38.06
CA TYR A 633 -31.25 -42.84 37.35
C TYR A 633 -31.80 -42.17 36.08
N ASN A 634 -31.48 -40.90 35.87
CA ASN A 634 -31.75 -40.18 34.64
C ASN A 634 -30.50 -40.14 33.76
N PHE A 635 -30.65 -40.36 32.45
CA PHE A 635 -29.52 -40.41 31.52
C PHE A 635 -29.02 -39.01 31.11
N GLU A 636 -29.89 -38.00 31.18
CA GLU A 636 -29.56 -36.56 31.08
C GLU A 636 -28.77 -36.03 32.32
N TRP A 637 -28.04 -36.90 33.04
CA TRP A 637 -27.22 -36.52 34.19
C TRP A 637 -25.73 -36.74 33.91
N PRO A 638 -24.89 -35.69 33.98
CA PRO A 638 -23.47 -35.78 33.68
C PRO A 638 -22.73 -36.66 34.70
N VAL A 639 -21.98 -37.65 34.19
CA VAL A 639 -21.26 -38.64 35.00
C VAL A 639 -19.97 -38.03 35.53
N ARG A 640 -19.91 -37.79 36.85
CA ARG A 640 -18.78 -37.09 37.51
C ARG A 640 -17.73 -38.01 38.15
N GLY A 641 -17.96 -39.32 38.12
CA GLY A 641 -17.11 -40.36 38.72
C GLY A 641 -17.60 -41.75 38.32
N ASN A 642 -16.84 -42.80 38.64
CA ASN A 642 -17.23 -44.18 38.36
C ASN A 642 -18.58 -44.51 39.02
N LEU A 643 -19.52 -45.06 38.25
CA LEU A 643 -20.92 -45.20 38.64
C LEU A 643 -21.44 -46.60 38.29
N THR A 644 -22.10 -47.27 39.23
CA THR A 644 -22.86 -48.49 38.94
C THR A 644 -24.34 -48.16 38.85
N ILE A 645 -24.93 -48.42 37.68
CA ILE A 645 -26.35 -48.22 37.40
C ILE A 645 -26.98 -49.62 37.27
N THR A 646 -27.97 -49.92 38.10
CA THR A 646 -28.55 -51.26 38.23
C THR A 646 -29.93 -51.31 37.58
N ALA A 647 -30.27 -52.42 36.93
CA ALA A 647 -31.60 -52.65 36.39
C ALA A 647 -32.63 -52.78 37.52
N LYS A 648 -33.78 -52.10 37.39
CA LYS A 648 -34.90 -52.19 38.32
C LYS A 648 -35.97 -53.13 37.76
N TRP A 649 -36.55 -53.95 38.64
CA TRP A 649 -37.48 -55.01 38.26
C TRP A 649 -38.78 -54.93 39.08
N VAL A 650 -39.89 -55.28 38.44
CA VAL A 650 -41.21 -55.47 39.08
C VAL A 650 -41.74 -56.85 38.73
N ASP A 651 -42.03 -57.67 39.74
CA ASP A 651 -42.51 -59.04 39.57
C ASP A 651 -43.82 -59.10 38.78
N GLN A 652 -43.90 -60.02 37.81
CA GLN A 652 -45.13 -60.26 37.06
C GLN A 652 -45.95 -61.35 37.74
N ALA A 653 -47.03 -60.95 38.41
CA ALA A 653 -48.01 -61.87 38.97
C ALA A 653 -48.68 -62.68 37.84
N ILE A 654 -48.32 -63.96 37.69
CA ILE A 654 -48.87 -64.85 36.68
C ILE A 654 -50.31 -65.24 37.07
N ILE A 655 -51.29 -64.46 36.62
CA ILE A 655 -52.71 -64.82 36.70
C ILE A 655 -52.97 -65.96 35.72
N LYS A 656 -52.84 -67.20 36.20
CA LYS A 656 -53.28 -68.39 35.47
C LYS A 656 -54.80 -68.46 35.49
N PHE A 657 -55.43 -68.13 34.37
CA PHE A 657 -56.83 -68.47 34.16
C PHE A 657 -56.97 -69.98 33.98
N ASP A 658 -57.67 -70.61 34.92
CA ASP A 658 -58.22 -71.95 34.74
C ASP A 658 -59.30 -71.89 33.65
N THR A 659 -59.43 -72.94 32.83
CA THR A 659 -60.47 -73.06 31.80
C THR A 659 -61.76 -73.72 32.32
N GLN A 660 -61.92 -73.84 33.64
CA GLN A 660 -63.12 -74.40 34.32
C GLN A 660 -63.96 -73.39 35.13
N GLY A 661 -64.30 -72.23 34.55
CA GLY A 661 -65.43 -71.39 35.03
C GLY A 661 -65.10 -69.92 35.22
#